data_AF-A0A1Z4MV28-F1
#
_entry.id   AF-A0A1Z4MV28-F1
#
_cell.length_a   1.000
_cell.length_b   1.000
_cell.length_c   1.000
_cell.angle_alpha   90.00
_cell.angle_beta   90.00
_cell.angle_gamma   90.00
#
_symmetry.space_group_name_H-M   'P 1'
#
loop_
_entity.id
_entity.type
_entity.pdbx_description
1 polymer ?
#
loop_
_entity_poly.entity_id
_entity_poly.type
_entity_poly.pdbx_seq_one_letter_code
_entity_poly.pdbx_strand_id
1 'polypeptide(L)'
;MTGIPYPRTLEGLFSLLEKPLQTWYPLSIPKEFDSEYGFIYDKALSEEASQYFYEQLIKRGQLPEFASVKIQQIALENFLFQRLLERLQEANETDAERAVQEYVLLRRFLIENPYTTLETLRKTFSKTRYISINDVGELYEDCKENESYWCCDRNPFSVRISDLESDAEFLDVREKLLARRYGWHETQKGHWVSRFRKINFHKIQEDGTVSDRNTEPLDLDGFVHIAGQVASGKSTLSTLLAVDVLRNHSDRRITLVVSDVQSAIRLANQINWWFCDDPENDEPVAVPLLGRTLKSFYASKDFQEHWQRGQPHWGDRFLGTACALQGLLQASDIFDRLHGKPLIPGTEPCHSLKEAPESESKRKKQNNYPSVSHLCPFFAACPSQQVYRDMPNARVWITTPGAMAMAGLPRHLELRPIKIGELVYLHSDIVVFDEVDTVIKWFDDVYAEEVLLTNGGVFDDIGVQTEDYMRFNRVTPPLMQRWTTAERHVQSVVTATLTLLDKHLGHEFLRKWIERGYFTPNSLLYKFSRRLAGLEELDHPDVTEQEIKANNRRVQQIMRYFDALLDDDPLLGQPRPNSKVQRLALLIQQINSIGESATDDNIYRACKAWIVDFFPKTGGRIRSGRYPRNPSLSFTVCLDHHPFRSAHAHCFL
;
A
#
# COMPACT_ATOMS: atom_id res chain seq x y z
N MET A 1 -9.51 40.54 23.35
CA MET A 1 -10.22 39.40 23.93
C MET A 1 -9.58 39.07 25.28
N THR A 2 -10.41 38.89 26.31
CA THR A 2 -10.03 38.75 27.71
C THR A 2 -9.14 37.51 27.92
N GLY A 3 -7.91 37.74 28.39
CA GLY A 3 -6.90 36.70 28.56
C GLY A 3 -7.34 35.65 29.58
N ILE A 4 -7.50 34.42 29.12
CA ILE A 4 -7.72 33.28 30.00
C ILE A 4 -6.43 33.05 30.80
N PRO A 5 -6.48 33.06 32.14
CA PRO A 5 -5.30 32.82 32.95
C PRO A 5 -4.85 31.38 32.75
N TYR A 6 -3.58 31.20 32.41
CA TYR A 6 -2.98 29.89 32.20
C TYR A 6 -3.18 28.98 33.43
N PRO A 7 -3.64 27.73 33.24
CA PRO A 7 -4.01 26.86 34.35
C PRO A 7 -2.79 26.50 35.21
N ARG A 8 -2.94 26.62 36.53
CA ARG A 8 -1.88 26.42 37.53
C ARG A 8 -1.68 24.95 37.92
N THR A 9 -2.53 24.04 37.42
CA THR A 9 -2.53 22.60 37.73
C THR A 9 -2.67 21.79 36.45
N LEU A 10 -2.10 20.57 36.45
CA LEU A 10 -2.07 19.68 35.27
C LEU A 10 -3.48 19.26 34.81
N GLU A 11 -4.37 19.00 35.76
CA GLU A 11 -5.77 18.65 35.48
C GLU A 11 -6.56 19.85 34.91
N GLY A 12 -6.25 21.08 35.36
CA GLY A 12 -6.79 22.31 34.79
C GLY A 12 -6.28 22.58 33.37
N LEU A 13 -5.07 22.13 33.04
CA LEU A 13 -4.51 22.18 31.68
C LEU A 13 -5.21 21.20 30.75
N PHE A 14 -5.41 19.95 31.16
CA PHE A 14 -6.13 18.97 30.34
C PHE A 14 -7.58 19.39 30.08
N SER A 15 -8.27 19.90 31.10
CA SER A 15 -9.63 20.43 30.93
C SER A 15 -9.70 21.68 30.04
N LEU A 16 -8.62 22.46 29.94
CA LEU A 16 -8.53 23.57 28.98
C LEU A 16 -8.31 23.05 27.56
N LEU A 17 -7.45 22.04 27.37
CA LEU A 17 -7.12 21.45 26.07
C LEU A 17 -8.28 20.67 25.43
N GLU A 18 -9.24 20.20 26.23
CA GLU A 18 -10.48 19.59 25.74
C GLU A 18 -11.52 20.62 25.25
N LYS A 19 -11.36 21.91 25.58
CA LYS A 19 -12.29 22.97 25.16
C LYS A 19 -11.97 23.45 23.73
N PRO A 20 -12.99 23.90 22.98
CA PRO A 20 -12.82 24.39 21.61
C PRO A 20 -11.72 25.44 21.48
N LEU A 21 -10.82 25.29 20.51
CA LEU A 21 -9.64 26.13 20.32
C LEU A 21 -9.97 27.63 20.23
N GLN A 22 -11.09 27.97 19.58
CA GLN A 22 -11.56 29.36 19.46
C GLN A 22 -11.82 30.06 20.81
N THR A 23 -12.02 29.28 21.86
CA THR A 23 -12.36 29.82 23.18
C THR A 23 -11.14 30.27 23.97
N TRP A 24 -9.93 29.84 23.60
CA TRP A 24 -8.71 30.11 24.39
C TRP A 24 -7.38 30.22 23.62
N TYR A 25 -7.30 29.78 22.36
CA TYR A 25 -6.07 29.86 21.56
C TYR A 25 -5.78 31.31 21.14
N PRO A 26 -4.62 31.89 21.52
CA PRO A 26 -4.41 33.34 21.48
C PRO A 26 -4.01 33.90 20.10
N LEU A 27 -3.71 33.04 19.13
CA LEU A 27 -3.24 33.37 17.78
C LEU A 27 -4.25 32.85 16.73
N SER A 28 -4.01 33.14 15.45
CA SER A 28 -4.79 32.52 14.38
C SER A 28 -4.59 31.00 14.42
N ILE A 29 -5.67 30.25 14.66
CA ILE A 29 -5.68 28.79 14.71
C ILE A 29 -5.18 28.26 13.35
N PRO A 30 -4.20 27.33 13.32
CA PRO A 30 -3.70 26.76 12.07
C PRO A 30 -4.84 26.12 11.27
N LYS A 31 -4.76 26.17 9.94
CA LYS A 31 -5.88 25.79 9.05
C LYS A 31 -6.21 24.30 9.12
N GLU A 32 -5.28 23.52 9.65
CA GLU A 32 -5.35 22.08 9.86
C GLU A 32 -6.20 21.72 11.09
N PHE A 33 -6.55 22.70 11.92
CA PHE A 33 -7.39 22.53 13.10
C PHE A 33 -8.77 23.15 12.90
N ASP A 34 -9.81 22.36 13.15
CA ASP A 34 -11.16 22.89 13.27
C ASP A 34 -11.31 23.65 14.61
N SER A 35 -11.65 24.94 14.51
CA SER A 35 -11.73 25.86 15.64
C SER A 35 -12.81 25.53 16.67
N GLU A 36 -13.79 24.70 16.31
CA GLU A 36 -14.84 24.23 17.20
C GLU A 36 -14.42 23.02 18.07
N TYR A 37 -13.24 22.45 17.83
CA TYR A 37 -12.73 21.25 18.47
C TYR A 37 -11.55 21.56 19.40
N GLY A 38 -11.27 20.68 20.38
CA GLY A 38 -10.16 20.79 21.32
C GLY A 38 -8.95 19.96 20.88
N PHE A 39 -7.77 20.22 21.45
CA PHE A 39 -6.53 19.46 21.16
C PHE A 39 -6.57 18.00 21.66
N ILE A 40 -7.44 17.69 22.63
CA ILE A 40 -7.50 16.38 23.29
C ILE A 40 -8.96 15.93 23.34
N TYR A 41 -9.18 14.64 23.04
CA TYR A 41 -10.44 13.95 23.23
C TYR A 41 -10.23 12.71 24.09
N ASP A 42 -11.02 12.59 25.15
CA ASP A 42 -11.02 11.43 26.07
C ASP A 42 -9.60 11.08 26.59
N LYS A 43 -8.86 12.13 26.99
CA LYS A 43 -7.47 12.07 27.47
C LYS A 43 -6.43 11.56 26.47
N ALA A 44 -6.78 11.45 25.18
CA ALA A 44 -5.85 11.20 24.08
C ALA A 44 -5.83 12.43 23.14
N LEU A 45 -4.73 12.63 22.41
CA LEU A 45 -4.66 13.71 21.42
C LEU A 45 -5.78 13.52 20.39
N SER A 46 -6.43 14.62 19.98
CA SER A 46 -7.31 14.59 18.81
C SER A 46 -6.53 14.07 17.59
N GLU A 47 -7.19 13.54 16.58
CA GLU A 47 -6.48 12.95 15.44
C GLU A 47 -5.61 14.01 14.72
N GLU A 48 -6.09 15.25 14.67
CA GLU A 48 -5.42 16.44 14.14
C GLU A 48 -4.27 16.91 15.04
N ALA A 49 -4.48 16.89 16.36
CA ALA A 49 -3.45 17.18 17.34
C ALA A 49 -2.36 16.10 17.36
N SER A 50 -2.73 14.84 17.21
CA SER A 50 -1.83 13.70 17.14
C SER A 50 -1.02 13.76 15.85
N GLN A 51 -1.62 14.10 14.71
CA GLN A 51 -0.93 14.36 13.44
C GLN A 51 0.07 15.54 13.57
N TYR A 52 -0.37 16.65 14.17
CA TYR A 52 0.45 17.86 14.37
C TYR A 52 1.56 17.66 15.42
N PHE A 53 1.31 16.93 16.51
CA PHE A 53 2.30 16.60 17.54
C PHE A 53 3.23 15.46 17.11
N TYR A 54 2.78 14.50 16.31
CA TYR A 54 3.64 13.51 15.64
C TYR A 54 4.61 14.20 14.67
N GLU A 55 4.20 15.32 14.06
CA GLU A 55 5.09 16.20 13.28
C GLU A 55 6.00 17.12 14.14
N GLN A 56 5.58 17.52 15.35
CA GLN A 56 6.31 18.48 16.20
C GLN A 56 7.15 17.88 17.36
N LEU A 57 6.89 16.64 17.82
CA LEU A 57 7.55 16.03 19.00
C LEU A 57 8.53 14.88 18.73
N ILE A 58 8.67 14.38 17.50
CA ILE A 58 9.99 13.87 17.08
C ILE A 58 11.03 15.01 17.17
N LYS A 59 10.58 16.28 17.15
CA LYS A 59 11.42 17.48 17.17
C LYS A 59 11.86 18.06 18.50
N ARG A 60 11.36 17.65 19.67
CA ARG A 60 11.92 18.25 20.91
C ARG A 60 12.32 17.37 22.09
N GLY A 61 12.23 16.04 21.98
CA GLY A 61 12.77 15.12 22.99
C GLY A 61 11.85 15.00 24.22
N GLN A 62 11.63 13.83 24.81
CA GLN A 62 12.57 12.74 25.06
C GLN A 62 11.86 11.38 24.91
N LEU A 63 12.45 10.51 24.09
CA LEU A 63 12.11 9.09 24.00
C LEU A 63 12.54 8.33 25.28
N PRO A 64 11.88 7.22 25.64
CA PRO A 64 12.24 6.40 26.79
C PRO A 64 13.62 5.75 26.65
N GLU A 65 14.24 5.50 27.80
CA GLU A 65 15.61 5.02 28.10
C GLU A 65 16.13 3.77 27.34
N PHE A 66 15.36 3.21 26.40
CA PHE A 66 15.72 2.02 25.61
C PHE A 66 15.61 2.24 24.09
N ALA A 67 15.52 3.49 23.63
CA ALA A 67 15.60 3.82 22.21
C ALA A 67 16.96 3.40 21.63
N SER A 68 16.97 2.73 20.47
CA SER A 68 18.22 2.42 19.77
C SER A 68 18.95 3.72 19.41
N VAL A 69 20.29 3.67 19.30
CA VAL A 69 21.15 4.84 18.98
C VAL A 69 20.61 5.64 17.79
N LYS A 70 20.11 4.92 16.79
CA LYS A 70 19.43 5.44 15.59
C LYS A 70 18.18 6.29 15.87
N ILE A 71 17.38 5.93 16.87
CA ILE A 71 16.17 6.67 17.28
C ILE A 71 16.52 7.87 18.18
N GLN A 72 17.57 7.76 19.00
CA GLN A 72 18.09 8.88 19.80
C GLN A 72 18.69 9.98 18.92
N GLN A 73 19.35 9.59 17.84
CA GLN A 73 19.99 10.47 16.88
C GLN A 73 18.99 11.28 16.04
N ILE A 74 17.96 10.61 15.50
CA ILE A 74 16.86 11.28 14.78
C ILE A 74 16.15 12.31 15.67
N ALA A 75 16.01 12.07 16.98
CA ALA A 75 15.39 13.02 17.92
C ALA A 75 16.29 14.23 18.25
N LEU A 76 17.62 14.04 18.27
CA LEU A 76 18.62 15.09 18.52
C LEU A 76 18.76 16.05 17.34
N GLU A 77 18.85 15.54 16.10
CA GLU A 77 18.88 16.32 14.86
C GLU A 77 17.65 17.24 14.75
N ASN A 78 16.51 16.70 15.18
CA ASN A 78 15.23 17.36 15.15
C ASN A 78 15.10 18.46 16.25
N PHE A 79 15.71 18.27 17.43
CA PHE A 79 15.84 19.31 18.47
C PHE A 79 16.76 20.47 18.05
N LEU A 80 17.91 20.16 17.43
CA LEU A 80 18.86 21.16 16.94
C LEU A 80 18.23 22.07 15.87
N PHE A 81 17.47 21.48 14.95
CA PHE A 81 16.71 22.23 13.95
C PHE A 81 15.61 23.12 14.58
N GLN A 82 14.91 22.63 15.61
CA GLN A 82 13.86 23.40 16.28
C GLN A 82 14.44 24.59 17.09
N ARG A 83 15.67 24.48 17.63
CA ARG A 83 16.39 25.59 18.29
C ARG A 83 16.75 26.72 17.31
N LEU A 84 17.20 26.35 16.11
CA LEU A 84 17.49 27.30 15.04
C LEU A 84 16.23 28.06 14.59
N LEU A 85 15.10 27.35 14.49
CA LEU A 85 13.81 27.95 14.17
C LEU A 85 13.30 28.91 15.25
N GLU A 86 13.41 28.55 16.53
CA GLU A 86 13.04 29.44 17.65
C GLU A 86 13.85 30.73 17.64
N ARG A 87 15.17 30.66 17.43
CA ARG A 87 16.02 31.85 17.30
C ARG A 87 15.62 32.75 16.13
N LEU A 88 15.24 32.15 15.00
CA LEU A 88 14.75 32.91 13.85
C LEU A 88 13.34 33.47 14.09
N GLN A 89 12.49 32.80 14.88
CA GLN A 89 11.18 33.30 15.28
C GLN A 89 11.28 34.46 16.27
N GLU A 90 12.15 34.38 17.27
CA GLU A 90 12.46 35.51 18.17
C GLU A 90 13.12 36.68 17.40
N ALA A 91 14.01 36.38 16.45
CA ALA A 91 14.58 37.40 15.57
C ALA A 91 13.51 38.01 14.64
N ASN A 92 12.49 37.25 14.25
CA ASN A 92 11.39 37.74 13.42
C ASN A 92 10.51 38.78 14.16
N GLU A 93 10.46 38.75 15.50
CA GLU A 93 9.80 39.77 16.30
C GLU A 93 10.55 41.12 16.27
N THR A 94 11.84 41.12 15.87
CA THR A 94 12.71 42.32 15.91
C THR A 94 13.25 42.75 14.53
N ASP A 95 13.50 41.83 13.60
CA ASP A 95 14.01 42.03 12.23
C ASP A 95 13.43 40.96 11.28
N ALA A 96 12.15 41.12 10.96
CA ALA A 96 11.36 40.12 10.23
C ALA A 96 11.90 39.80 8.82
N GLU A 97 12.32 40.82 8.08
CA GLU A 97 12.72 40.64 6.68
C GLU A 97 14.00 39.80 6.57
N ARG A 98 14.97 40.04 7.45
CA ARG A 98 16.25 39.33 7.45
C ARG A 98 16.15 37.94 8.06
N ALA A 99 15.34 37.75 9.10
CA ALA A 99 15.06 36.44 9.68
C ALA A 99 14.42 35.49 8.65
N VAL A 100 13.50 35.99 7.82
CA VAL A 100 12.88 35.21 6.74
C VAL A 100 13.89 34.88 5.63
N GLN A 101 14.77 35.81 5.23
CA GLN A 101 15.80 35.55 4.21
C GLN A 101 16.80 34.47 4.64
N GLU A 102 17.27 34.52 5.89
CA GLU A 102 18.22 33.53 6.41
C GLU A 102 17.55 32.16 6.62
N TYR A 103 16.26 32.12 6.98
CA TYR A 103 15.47 30.88 7.01
C TYR A 103 15.36 30.21 5.63
N VAL A 104 15.06 30.99 4.58
CA VAL A 104 14.96 30.48 3.21
C VAL A 104 16.31 29.96 2.73
N LEU A 105 17.41 30.66 3.05
CA LEU A 105 18.77 30.22 2.73
C LEU A 105 19.12 28.89 3.41
N LEU A 106 18.83 28.75 4.71
CA LEU A 106 19.04 27.51 5.46
C LEU A 106 18.27 26.34 4.85
N ARG A 107 16.96 26.54 4.60
CA ARG A 107 16.10 25.48 4.05
C ARG A 107 16.55 25.04 2.66
N ARG A 108 16.91 25.99 1.78
CA ARG A 108 17.39 25.69 0.43
C ARG A 108 18.71 24.91 0.48
N PHE A 109 19.63 25.32 1.34
CA PHE A 109 20.93 24.66 1.48
C PHE A 109 20.81 23.21 1.95
N LEU A 110 19.98 22.93 2.97
CA LEU A 110 19.76 21.57 3.50
C LEU A 110 19.15 20.61 2.47
N ILE A 111 18.29 21.12 1.58
CA ILE A 111 17.65 20.33 0.51
C ILE A 111 18.64 20.06 -0.64
N GLU A 112 19.40 21.09 -1.05
CA GLU A 112 20.32 20.97 -2.20
C GLU A 112 21.65 20.28 -1.85
N ASN A 113 22.00 20.18 -0.55
CA ASN A 113 23.27 19.62 -0.09
C ASN A 113 23.00 18.56 1.01
N PRO A 114 22.51 17.36 0.65
CA PRO A 114 22.33 16.25 1.60
C PRO A 114 23.66 15.80 2.25
N TYR A 115 24.80 16.13 1.62
CA TYR A 115 26.15 16.03 2.17
C TYR A 115 26.88 17.36 1.95
N THR A 116 27.76 17.77 2.86
CA THR A 116 28.46 19.07 2.76
C THR A 116 29.83 19.06 3.43
N THR A 117 30.65 20.07 3.15
CA THR A 117 31.97 20.26 3.78
C THR A 117 32.02 21.57 4.54
N LEU A 118 32.93 21.68 5.51
CA LEU A 118 33.13 22.90 6.30
C LEU A 118 33.42 24.14 5.43
N GLU A 119 34.09 23.95 4.28
CA GLU A 119 34.39 25.01 3.33
C GLU A 119 33.12 25.52 2.63
N THR A 120 32.24 24.61 2.21
CA THR A 120 30.95 24.93 1.59
C THR A 120 29.99 25.59 2.59
N LEU A 121 29.98 25.15 3.85
CA LEU A 121 29.25 25.78 4.94
C LEU A 121 29.74 27.21 5.20
N ARG A 122 31.07 27.41 5.29
CA ARG A 122 31.68 28.74 5.46
C ARG A 122 31.35 29.68 4.31
N LYS A 123 31.40 29.22 3.07
CA LYS A 123 31.07 30.04 1.90
C LYS A 123 29.62 30.53 1.93
N THR A 124 28.71 29.69 2.43
CA THR A 124 27.26 29.95 2.37
C THR A 124 26.74 30.72 3.58
N PHE A 125 27.18 30.37 4.80
CA PHE A 125 26.67 30.93 6.05
C PHE A 125 27.65 31.91 6.74
N SER A 126 28.71 32.36 6.07
CA SER A 126 29.63 33.36 6.67
C SER A 126 29.02 34.76 6.81
N LYS A 127 27.94 35.06 6.07
CA LYS A 127 27.30 36.39 6.03
C LYS A 127 25.94 36.44 6.74
N THR A 128 25.49 35.32 7.31
CA THR A 128 24.25 35.23 8.08
C THR A 128 24.47 35.76 9.49
N ARG A 129 23.45 36.44 10.03
CA ARG A 129 23.52 37.12 11.32
C ARG A 129 22.92 36.27 12.44
N TYR A 130 21.86 35.52 12.15
CA TYR A 130 21.08 34.77 13.14
C TYR A 130 21.38 33.27 13.12
N ILE A 131 21.97 32.78 12.03
CA ILE A 131 22.38 31.38 11.83
C ILE A 131 23.90 31.34 11.73
N SER A 132 24.57 30.57 12.59
CA SER A 132 26.03 30.39 12.51
C SER A 132 26.41 29.13 11.74
N ILE A 133 27.66 29.07 11.26
CA ILE A 133 28.22 27.90 10.58
C ILE A 133 28.16 26.66 11.48
N ASN A 134 28.44 26.80 12.78
CA ASN A 134 28.36 25.68 13.73
C ASN A 134 26.92 25.20 13.92
N ASP A 135 25.94 26.11 13.96
CA ASP A 135 24.53 25.72 14.12
C ASP A 135 24.05 24.84 12.95
N VAL A 136 24.56 25.08 11.73
CA VAL A 136 24.24 24.25 10.55
C VAL A 136 25.13 23.02 10.48
N GLY A 137 26.40 23.12 10.87
CA GLY A 137 27.34 22.01 10.92
C GLY A 137 26.92 20.90 11.88
N GLU A 138 26.32 21.25 13.04
CA GLU A 138 25.77 20.30 14.02
C GLU A 138 24.61 19.45 13.47
N LEU A 139 24.04 19.80 12.31
CA LEU A 139 23.01 19.01 11.61
C LEU A 139 23.60 17.92 10.70
N TYR A 140 24.92 17.90 10.51
CA TYR A 140 25.62 16.91 9.70
C TYR A 140 26.57 16.11 10.59
N GLU A 141 26.66 14.80 10.37
CA GLU A 141 27.69 14.00 11.03
C GLU A 141 29.07 14.35 10.48
N ASP A 142 30.08 14.36 11.36
CA ASP A 142 31.48 14.36 10.91
C ASP A 142 31.72 13.05 10.14
N CYS A 143 31.85 13.15 8.81
CA CYS A 143 32.37 12.05 8.03
C CYS A 143 33.78 11.76 8.53
N LYS A 144 33.97 10.75 9.38
CA LYS A 144 35.28 10.11 9.48
C LYS A 144 35.62 9.69 8.06
N GLU A 145 36.75 10.14 7.53
CA GLU A 145 37.15 9.98 6.13
C GLU A 145 37.18 8.52 5.61
N ASN A 146 36.80 7.51 6.42
CA ASN A 146 36.81 6.08 6.06
C ASN A 146 35.67 5.21 6.67
N GLU A 147 34.56 5.75 7.19
CA GLU A 147 33.42 4.91 7.66
C GLU A 147 32.10 5.32 6.99
N SER A 148 31.50 4.42 6.22
CA SER A 148 30.24 4.61 5.49
C SER A 148 29.05 4.03 6.27
N TYR A 149 28.11 4.85 6.75
CA TYR A 149 26.78 4.38 7.16
C TYR A 149 25.66 5.34 6.72
N TRP A 150 24.76 4.83 5.88
CA TRP A 150 23.28 4.82 5.96
C TRP A 150 22.65 4.57 4.57
N CYS A 151 22.17 3.34 4.37
CA CYS A 151 21.11 2.84 3.45
C CYS A 151 20.70 3.62 2.17
N CYS A 152 21.64 4.24 1.46
CA CYS A 152 21.44 4.69 0.07
C CYS A 152 22.39 4.01 -0.92
N ASP A 153 23.44 3.35 -0.44
CA ASP A 153 24.30 2.47 -1.24
C ASP A 153 24.23 1.06 -0.66
N ARG A 154 23.17 0.31 -0.99
CA ARG A 154 23.33 -1.15 -0.93
C ARG A 154 24.33 -1.48 -2.03
N ASN A 155 25.55 -1.84 -1.62
CA ASN A 155 26.58 -2.22 -2.57
C ASN A 155 26.01 -3.29 -3.52
N PRO A 156 26.18 -3.12 -4.83
CA PRO A 156 25.81 -4.13 -5.81
C PRO A 156 26.35 -5.49 -5.38
N PHE A 157 25.50 -6.51 -5.47
CA PHE A 157 25.92 -7.89 -5.21
C PHE A 157 26.26 -8.53 -6.55
N SER A 158 27.49 -8.99 -6.73
CA SER A 158 27.93 -9.63 -7.96
C SER A 158 28.43 -11.02 -7.65
N VAL A 159 27.98 -12.00 -8.44
CA VAL A 159 28.39 -13.40 -8.32
C VAL A 159 28.71 -13.95 -9.69
N ARG A 160 29.88 -14.59 -9.84
CA ARG A 160 30.20 -15.30 -11.07
C ARG A 160 29.47 -16.62 -11.07
N ILE A 161 28.76 -16.91 -12.17
CA ILE A 161 28.01 -18.16 -12.30
C ILE A 161 28.92 -19.38 -12.16
N SER A 162 30.19 -19.29 -12.58
CA SER A 162 31.19 -20.35 -12.39
C SER A 162 31.40 -20.74 -10.92
N ASP A 163 31.30 -19.78 -10.00
CA ASP A 163 31.67 -19.98 -8.60
C ASP A 163 30.63 -20.86 -7.88
N LEU A 164 29.39 -20.85 -8.38
CA LEU A 164 28.28 -21.68 -7.92
C LEU A 164 28.46 -23.18 -8.23
N GLU A 165 29.42 -23.58 -9.08
CA GLU A 165 29.73 -25.02 -9.25
C GLU A 165 30.24 -25.62 -7.94
N SER A 166 31.05 -24.88 -7.20
CA SER A 166 31.58 -25.32 -5.91
C SER A 166 30.49 -25.48 -4.84
N ASP A 167 29.41 -24.69 -4.93
CA ASP A 167 28.21 -24.83 -4.10
C ASP A 167 27.38 -26.04 -4.49
N ALA A 168 27.22 -26.28 -5.79
CA ALA A 168 26.56 -27.47 -6.28
C ALA A 168 27.29 -28.75 -5.85
N GLU A 169 28.62 -28.77 -5.89
CA GLU A 169 29.44 -29.88 -5.40
C GLU A 169 29.27 -30.11 -3.90
N PHE A 170 29.27 -29.03 -3.11
CA PHE A 170 29.02 -29.09 -1.67
C PHE A 170 27.66 -29.73 -1.36
N LEU A 171 26.59 -29.31 -2.06
CA LEU A 171 25.26 -29.87 -1.88
C LEU A 171 25.22 -31.37 -2.22
N ASP A 172 25.80 -31.79 -3.35
CA ASP A 172 25.84 -33.21 -3.72
C ASP A 172 26.62 -34.06 -2.70
N VAL A 173 27.71 -33.53 -2.13
CA VAL A 173 28.46 -34.20 -1.05
C VAL A 173 27.60 -34.31 0.21
N ARG A 174 26.94 -33.22 0.61
CA ARG A 174 26.09 -33.19 1.79
C ARG A 174 24.90 -34.14 1.67
N GLU A 175 24.22 -34.15 0.53
CA GLU A 175 23.11 -35.07 0.27
C GLU A 175 23.56 -36.53 0.22
N LYS A 176 24.78 -36.83 -0.23
CA LYS A 176 25.35 -38.20 -0.12
C LYS A 176 25.52 -38.63 1.34
N LEU A 177 25.91 -37.72 2.23
CA LEU A 177 26.02 -38.01 3.67
C LEU A 177 24.63 -38.22 4.29
N LEU A 178 23.67 -37.35 3.98
CA LEU A 178 22.28 -37.50 4.43
C LEU A 178 21.66 -38.81 3.90
N ALA A 179 21.94 -39.18 2.65
CA ALA A 179 21.49 -40.43 2.07
C ALA A 179 22.03 -41.65 2.81
N ARG A 180 23.29 -41.61 3.26
CA ARG A 180 23.87 -42.68 4.09
C ARG A 180 23.24 -42.75 5.48
N ARG A 181 22.90 -41.61 6.08
CA ARG A 181 22.32 -41.53 7.43
C ARG A 181 20.84 -41.93 7.46
N TYR A 182 20.05 -41.43 6.51
CA TYR A 182 18.58 -41.56 6.51
C TYR A 182 18.03 -42.40 5.34
N GLY A 183 18.91 -43.05 4.57
CA GLY A 183 18.50 -43.98 3.52
C GLY A 183 17.84 -43.33 2.29
N TRP A 184 18.30 -42.13 1.86
CA TRP A 184 17.71 -41.47 0.69
C TRP A 184 17.92 -42.29 -0.59
N HIS A 185 16.85 -42.42 -1.38
CA HIS A 185 16.88 -42.97 -2.74
C HIS A 185 17.50 -42.00 -3.73
N GLU A 186 17.95 -42.51 -4.88
CA GLU A 186 18.59 -41.70 -5.91
C GLU A 186 17.69 -40.60 -6.49
N THR A 187 16.37 -40.84 -6.50
CA THR A 187 15.35 -39.89 -6.94
C THR A 187 15.11 -38.74 -5.96
N GLN A 188 15.59 -38.86 -4.73
CA GLN A 188 15.45 -37.84 -3.69
C GLN A 188 16.64 -36.89 -3.63
N LYS A 189 17.77 -37.27 -4.26
CA LYS A 189 18.94 -36.39 -4.39
C LYS A 189 18.68 -35.34 -5.46
N GLY A 190 19.16 -34.12 -5.24
CA GLY A 190 18.99 -32.98 -6.13
C GLY A 190 19.87 -33.04 -7.38
N HIS A 191 20.98 -33.79 -7.36
CA HIS A 191 21.96 -33.87 -8.46
C HIS A 191 22.43 -32.48 -8.90
N TRP A 192 22.88 -31.69 -7.92
CA TRP A 192 23.09 -30.26 -8.04
C TRP A 192 24.14 -29.92 -9.08
N VAL A 193 25.25 -30.67 -9.18
CA VAL A 193 26.27 -30.44 -10.22
C VAL A 193 25.69 -30.67 -11.61
N SER A 194 24.85 -31.69 -11.79
CA SER A 194 24.16 -31.97 -13.05
C SER A 194 23.16 -30.87 -13.41
N ARG A 195 22.42 -30.35 -12.43
CA ARG A 195 21.49 -29.22 -12.63
C ARG A 195 22.24 -27.94 -12.95
N PHE A 196 23.31 -27.64 -12.23
CA PHE A 196 24.18 -26.49 -12.48
C PHE A 196 24.74 -26.51 -13.91
N ARG A 197 25.27 -27.66 -14.36
CA ARG A 197 25.81 -27.82 -15.73
C ARG A 197 24.78 -27.66 -16.85
N LYS A 198 23.49 -27.64 -16.55
CA LYS A 198 22.41 -27.32 -17.51
C LYS A 198 22.07 -25.84 -17.55
N ILE A 199 22.55 -25.05 -16.58
CA ILE A 199 22.37 -23.60 -16.58
C ILE A 199 23.24 -22.99 -17.68
N ASN A 200 22.57 -22.30 -18.60
CA ASN A 200 23.17 -21.55 -19.70
C ASN A 200 22.82 -20.07 -19.50
N PHE A 201 23.53 -19.41 -18.60
CA PHE A 201 23.35 -17.98 -18.36
C PHE A 201 24.05 -17.16 -19.44
N HIS A 202 23.36 -16.14 -19.94
CA HIS A 202 23.87 -15.19 -20.93
C HIS A 202 23.47 -13.78 -20.49
N LYS A 203 24.43 -12.86 -20.44
CA LYS A 203 24.18 -11.44 -20.15
C LYS A 203 23.90 -10.71 -21.46
N ILE A 204 22.87 -9.87 -21.48
CA ILE A 204 22.59 -8.99 -22.63
C ILE A 204 23.55 -7.81 -22.56
N GLN A 205 24.31 -7.60 -23.63
CA GLN A 205 25.26 -6.49 -23.75
C GLN A 205 24.56 -5.22 -24.28
N GLU A 206 25.22 -4.06 -24.13
CA GLU A 206 24.66 -2.75 -24.56
C GLU A 206 24.35 -2.69 -26.06
N ASP A 207 25.07 -3.47 -26.88
CA ASP A 207 24.87 -3.58 -28.32
C ASP A 207 23.71 -4.53 -28.72
N GLY A 208 23.01 -5.11 -27.73
CA GLY A 208 21.93 -6.07 -27.93
C GLY A 208 22.38 -7.50 -28.21
N THR A 209 23.69 -7.78 -28.19
CA THR A 209 24.22 -9.15 -28.30
C THR A 209 24.15 -9.88 -26.96
N VAL A 210 24.30 -11.21 -26.99
CA VAL A 210 24.38 -12.04 -25.77
C VAL A 210 25.82 -12.46 -25.51
N SER A 211 26.25 -12.41 -24.25
CA SER A 211 27.56 -12.88 -23.83
C SER A 211 27.73 -14.37 -24.10
N ASP A 212 28.98 -14.83 -24.08
CA ASP A 212 29.27 -16.25 -24.00
C ASP A 212 28.69 -16.85 -22.70
N ARG A 213 28.34 -18.13 -22.78
CA ARG A 213 27.68 -18.87 -21.70
C ARG A 213 28.50 -18.82 -20.40
N ASN A 214 27.87 -18.39 -19.31
CA ASN A 214 28.41 -18.40 -17.93
C ASN A 214 29.77 -17.68 -17.77
N THR A 215 30.10 -16.74 -18.66
CA THR A 215 31.37 -16.00 -18.61
C THR A 215 31.26 -14.71 -17.80
N GLU A 216 30.12 -14.03 -17.93
CA GLU A 216 29.83 -12.79 -17.25
C GLU A 216 29.24 -13.03 -15.84
N PRO A 217 29.53 -12.16 -14.86
CA PRO A 217 28.89 -12.21 -13.55
C PRO A 217 27.40 -11.83 -13.63
N LEU A 218 26.64 -12.36 -12.68
CA LEU A 218 25.30 -11.88 -12.38
C LEU A 218 25.42 -10.71 -11.39
N ASP A 219 25.28 -9.50 -11.92
CA ASP A 219 25.30 -8.26 -11.14
C ASP A 219 23.87 -7.94 -10.68
N LEU A 220 23.65 -7.85 -9.38
CA LEU A 220 22.42 -7.45 -8.73
C LEU A 220 22.59 -6.02 -8.21
N ASP A 221 22.20 -5.07 -9.05
CA ASP A 221 22.11 -3.64 -8.73
C ASP A 221 20.68 -3.15 -8.99
N GLY A 222 19.96 -2.82 -7.92
CA GLY A 222 18.53 -2.52 -8.00
C GLY A 222 17.68 -3.72 -8.43
N PHE A 223 16.96 -3.58 -9.55
CA PHE A 223 16.04 -4.60 -10.08
C PHE A 223 16.63 -5.29 -11.31
N VAL A 224 16.75 -6.62 -11.24
CA VAL A 224 17.28 -7.45 -12.32
C VAL A 224 16.27 -8.53 -12.69
N HIS A 225 15.96 -8.62 -13.99
CA HIS A 225 15.06 -9.64 -14.53
C HIS A 225 15.84 -10.76 -15.19
N ILE A 226 15.64 -12.00 -14.72
CA ILE A 226 16.23 -13.19 -15.34
C ILE A 226 15.14 -13.92 -16.12
N ALA A 227 15.12 -13.72 -17.43
CA ALA A 227 14.20 -14.41 -18.33
C ALA A 227 14.72 -15.81 -18.70
N GLY A 228 13.82 -16.77 -18.86
CA GLY A 228 14.18 -18.11 -19.34
C GLY A 228 12.97 -19.04 -19.45
N GLN A 229 13.07 -20.03 -20.33
CA GLN A 229 12.01 -21.04 -20.52
C GLN A 229 11.74 -21.86 -19.24
N VAL A 230 10.60 -22.55 -19.21
CA VAL A 230 10.31 -23.53 -18.14
C VAL A 230 11.43 -24.57 -18.10
N ALA A 231 11.85 -24.96 -16.90
CA ALA A 231 12.96 -25.88 -16.65
C ALA A 231 14.36 -25.40 -17.12
N SER A 232 14.54 -24.10 -17.41
CA SER A 232 15.87 -23.53 -17.74
C SER A 232 16.85 -23.43 -16.55
N GLY A 233 16.43 -23.84 -15.35
CA GLY A 233 17.27 -23.83 -14.15
C GLY A 233 17.17 -22.57 -13.27
N LYS A 234 16.19 -21.68 -13.48
CA LYS A 234 16.00 -20.46 -12.66
C LYS A 234 15.89 -20.75 -11.16
N SER A 235 15.03 -21.69 -10.75
CA SER A 235 14.90 -22.06 -9.34
C SER A 235 16.13 -22.81 -8.81
N THR A 236 16.93 -23.44 -9.68
CA THR A 236 18.24 -23.99 -9.30
C THR A 236 19.21 -22.86 -9.01
N LEU A 237 19.26 -21.84 -9.87
CA LEU A 237 20.08 -20.66 -9.68
C LEU A 237 19.71 -19.94 -8.37
N SER A 238 18.43 -19.70 -8.10
CA SER A 238 17.98 -19.06 -6.86
C SER A 238 18.40 -19.83 -5.60
N THR A 239 18.32 -21.17 -5.66
CA THR A 239 18.75 -22.04 -4.55
C THR A 239 20.25 -21.99 -4.35
N LEU A 240 21.05 -22.04 -5.43
CA LEU A 240 22.51 -21.95 -5.37
C LEU A 240 22.95 -20.58 -4.87
N LEU A 241 22.28 -19.49 -5.25
CA LEU A 241 22.53 -18.15 -4.69
C LEU A 241 22.33 -18.10 -3.18
N ALA A 242 21.29 -18.78 -2.66
CA ALA A 242 21.08 -18.82 -1.22
C ALA A 242 22.18 -19.61 -0.48
N VAL A 243 22.68 -20.68 -1.10
CA VAL A 243 23.79 -21.49 -0.59
C VAL A 243 25.10 -20.72 -0.63
N ASP A 244 25.38 -20.02 -1.72
CA ASP A 244 26.53 -19.14 -1.90
C ASP A 244 26.54 -18.03 -0.84
N VAL A 245 25.40 -17.36 -0.62
CA VAL A 245 25.27 -16.37 0.46
C VAL A 245 25.64 -16.98 1.81
N LEU A 246 25.13 -18.17 2.12
CA LEU A 246 25.44 -18.86 3.37
C LEU A 246 26.93 -19.20 3.51
N ARG A 247 27.57 -19.70 2.45
CA ARG A 247 28.96 -20.19 2.48
C ARG A 247 30.01 -19.09 2.36
N ASN A 248 29.76 -18.10 1.51
CA ASN A 248 30.78 -17.19 1.02
C ASN A 248 30.55 -15.72 1.44
N HIS A 249 29.34 -15.35 1.90
CA HIS A 249 28.98 -13.96 2.19
C HIS A 249 28.38 -13.76 3.58
N SER A 250 29.12 -14.06 4.65
CA SER A 250 28.62 -14.11 6.04
C SER A 250 27.86 -12.86 6.54
N ASP A 251 28.13 -11.71 5.95
CA ASP A 251 27.53 -10.40 6.25
C ASP A 251 26.18 -10.17 5.56
N ARG A 252 25.80 -11.02 4.60
CA ARG A 252 24.61 -10.84 3.76
C ARG A 252 23.42 -11.69 4.18
N ARG A 253 22.22 -11.19 3.93
CA ARG A 253 20.94 -11.89 4.08
C ARG A 253 20.20 -11.94 2.74
N ILE A 254 19.65 -13.11 2.43
CA ILE A 254 18.87 -13.34 1.21
C ILE A 254 17.44 -13.74 1.56
N THR A 255 16.47 -13.23 0.80
CA THR A 255 15.07 -13.65 0.86
C THR A 255 14.66 -14.33 -0.43
N LEU A 256 14.03 -15.50 -0.32
CA LEU A 256 13.41 -16.21 -1.42
C LEU A 256 11.89 -16.09 -1.30
N VAL A 257 11.25 -15.46 -2.28
CA VAL A 257 9.80 -15.32 -2.37
C VAL A 257 9.28 -16.42 -3.29
N VAL A 258 8.53 -17.36 -2.73
CA VAL A 258 7.98 -18.52 -3.42
C VAL A 258 6.45 -18.43 -3.52
N SER A 259 5.86 -19.19 -4.44
CA SER A 259 4.44 -19.09 -4.75
C SER A 259 3.50 -19.64 -3.67
N ASP A 260 3.95 -20.61 -2.85
CA ASP A 260 3.10 -21.25 -1.85
C ASP A 260 3.81 -21.62 -0.53
N VAL A 261 2.99 -21.82 0.50
CA VAL A 261 3.42 -22.11 1.87
C VAL A 261 4.19 -23.43 1.99
N GLN A 262 3.78 -24.48 1.26
CA GLN A 262 4.45 -25.79 1.33
C GLN A 262 5.83 -25.72 0.69
N SER A 263 5.97 -25.02 -0.45
CA SER A 263 7.26 -24.75 -1.06
C SER A 263 8.20 -23.98 -0.13
N ALA A 264 7.68 -23.01 0.63
CA ALA A 264 8.47 -22.26 1.60
C ALA A 264 9.00 -23.15 2.73
N ILE A 265 8.14 -23.99 3.31
CA ILE A 265 8.50 -24.91 4.39
C ILE A 265 9.49 -25.99 3.90
N ARG A 266 9.24 -26.58 2.73
CA ARG A 266 10.12 -27.59 2.12
C ARG A 266 11.51 -27.02 1.86
N LEU A 267 11.58 -25.82 1.29
CA LEU A 267 12.86 -25.18 0.98
C LEU A 267 13.62 -24.81 2.26
N ALA A 268 12.93 -24.30 3.29
CA ALA A 268 13.54 -24.05 4.59
C ALA A 268 14.10 -25.32 5.21
N ASN A 269 13.31 -26.41 5.20
CA ASN A 269 13.75 -27.70 5.70
C ASN A 269 14.96 -28.24 4.95
N GLN A 270 14.94 -28.16 3.61
CA GLN A 270 16.04 -28.64 2.78
C GLN A 270 17.33 -27.85 3.02
N ILE A 271 17.27 -26.51 3.05
CA ILE A 271 18.44 -25.67 3.31
C ILE A 271 19.00 -25.95 4.70
N ASN A 272 18.17 -26.03 5.74
CA ASN A 272 18.69 -26.34 7.07
C ASN A 272 19.33 -27.73 7.13
N TRP A 273 18.81 -28.75 6.44
CA TRP A 273 19.49 -30.05 6.39
C TRP A 273 20.84 -30.02 5.68
N TRP A 274 21.07 -29.07 4.77
CA TRP A 274 22.38 -28.91 4.14
C TRP A 274 23.44 -28.32 5.07
N PHE A 275 23.05 -27.54 6.06
CA PHE A 275 23.99 -26.80 6.93
C PHE A 275 23.98 -27.24 8.40
N CYS A 276 22.89 -27.86 8.84
CA CYS A 276 22.64 -28.28 10.21
C CYS A 276 22.34 -29.79 10.25
N ASP A 277 22.49 -30.39 11.42
CA ASP A 277 22.33 -31.83 11.65
C ASP A 277 21.22 -32.15 12.66
N ASP A 278 20.85 -31.22 13.53
CA ASP A 278 19.91 -31.42 14.62
C ASP A 278 18.89 -30.27 14.73
N PRO A 279 17.63 -30.47 14.30
CA PRO A 279 16.59 -29.45 14.39
C PRO A 279 16.24 -28.96 15.80
N GLU A 280 16.53 -29.73 16.84
CA GLU A 280 16.22 -29.34 18.22
C GLU A 280 17.27 -28.38 18.77
N ASN A 281 18.54 -28.69 18.53
CA ASN A 281 19.67 -28.03 19.16
C ASN A 281 20.41 -27.03 18.26
N ASP A 282 20.40 -27.22 16.94
CA ASP A 282 21.08 -26.30 16.02
C ASP A 282 20.25 -25.04 15.79
N GLU A 283 20.94 -23.91 15.63
CA GLU A 283 20.31 -22.69 15.13
C GLU A 283 20.03 -22.83 13.62
N PRO A 284 18.81 -22.55 13.15
CA PRO A 284 18.49 -22.66 11.73
C PRO A 284 19.16 -21.54 10.93
N VAL A 285 19.72 -21.90 9.79
CA VAL A 285 20.24 -20.94 8.81
C VAL A 285 19.13 -20.36 7.92
N ALA A 286 18.00 -21.07 7.81
CA ALA A 286 16.85 -20.70 6.99
C ALA A 286 15.53 -20.77 7.77
N VAL A 287 14.66 -19.75 7.62
CA VAL A 287 13.33 -19.74 8.26
C VAL A 287 12.22 -19.42 7.26
N PRO A 288 11.05 -20.08 7.37
CA PRO A 288 9.89 -19.75 6.58
C PRO A 288 9.03 -18.67 7.29
N LEU A 289 9.04 -17.44 6.78
CA LEU A 289 8.26 -16.31 7.30
C LEU A 289 6.85 -16.34 6.69
N LEU A 290 5.91 -16.93 7.43
CA LEU A 290 4.57 -17.27 6.94
C LEU A 290 3.46 -16.81 7.90
N GLY A 291 2.25 -16.65 7.35
CA GLY A 291 1.03 -16.53 8.15
C GLY A 291 0.68 -17.85 8.87
N ARG A 292 0.08 -17.76 10.05
CA ARG A 292 -0.28 -18.92 10.87
C ARG A 292 -1.53 -19.61 10.34
N THR A 293 -1.38 -20.48 9.36
CA THR A 293 -2.43 -21.43 8.96
C THR A 293 -1.82 -22.80 8.69
N LEU A 294 -2.07 -23.73 9.61
CA LEU A 294 -1.34 -25.00 9.74
C LEU A 294 -2.05 -26.22 9.13
N LYS A 295 -3.24 -26.03 8.57
CA LYS A 295 -4.20 -27.12 8.34
C LYS A 295 -3.77 -28.20 7.33
N SER A 296 -2.60 -28.09 6.69
CA SER A 296 -2.15 -29.05 5.67
C SER A 296 -0.68 -29.50 5.78
N PHE A 297 0.12 -28.99 6.73
CA PHE A 297 1.56 -29.30 6.74
C PHE A 297 1.84 -30.77 7.08
N TYR A 298 1.30 -31.28 8.18
CA TYR A 298 1.50 -32.67 8.62
C TYR A 298 0.92 -33.71 7.62
N ALA A 299 -0.02 -33.29 6.78
CA ALA A 299 -0.58 -34.12 5.71
C ALA A 299 0.22 -34.02 4.40
N SER A 300 1.22 -33.14 4.33
CA SER A 300 2.01 -32.95 3.12
C SER A 300 2.86 -34.19 2.82
N LYS A 301 3.04 -34.46 1.52
CA LYS A 301 3.89 -35.56 1.06
C LYS A 301 5.32 -35.43 1.58
N ASP A 302 5.85 -34.20 1.62
CA ASP A 302 7.19 -33.89 2.09
C ASP A 302 7.41 -34.32 3.56
N PHE A 303 6.50 -33.93 4.46
CA PHE A 303 6.54 -34.34 5.86
C PHE A 303 6.40 -35.86 6.02
N GLN A 304 5.44 -36.47 5.33
CA GLN A 304 5.19 -37.91 5.41
C GLN A 304 6.41 -38.73 4.94
N GLU A 305 7.08 -38.28 3.88
CA GLU A 305 8.32 -38.89 3.42
C GLU A 305 9.41 -38.76 4.48
N HIS A 306 9.61 -37.59 5.10
CA HIS A 306 10.60 -37.41 6.19
C HIS A 306 10.33 -38.34 7.39
N TRP A 307 9.06 -38.42 7.81
CA TRP A 307 8.62 -39.30 8.89
C TRP A 307 8.92 -40.78 8.61
N GLN A 308 8.62 -41.26 7.40
CA GLN A 308 8.82 -42.68 7.03
C GLN A 308 10.29 -43.12 7.07
N ARG A 309 11.24 -42.23 6.81
CA ARG A 309 12.70 -42.50 6.88
C ARG A 309 13.30 -42.26 8.27
N GLY A 310 12.50 -41.84 9.25
CA GLY A 310 13.00 -41.47 10.57
C GLY A 310 13.91 -40.23 10.56
N GLN A 311 13.76 -39.37 9.54
CA GLN A 311 14.47 -38.09 9.46
C GLN A 311 13.55 -36.99 10.02
N PRO A 312 13.92 -36.29 11.10
CA PRO A 312 13.14 -35.17 11.60
C PRO A 312 12.91 -34.10 10.53
N HIS A 313 11.83 -33.33 10.68
CA HIS A 313 11.51 -32.27 9.75
C HIS A 313 11.59 -30.90 10.46
N TRP A 314 12.37 -29.97 9.93
CA TRP A 314 12.55 -28.63 10.54
C TRP A 314 11.24 -27.84 10.70
N GLY A 315 10.27 -28.13 9.82
CA GLY A 315 8.88 -27.66 9.95
C GLY A 315 8.25 -27.91 11.33
N ASP A 316 8.60 -28.97 12.06
CA ASP A 316 8.10 -29.19 13.44
C ASP A 316 8.52 -28.08 14.40
N ARG A 317 9.74 -27.55 14.23
CA ARG A 317 10.26 -26.42 14.99
C ARG A 317 9.54 -25.12 14.62
N PHE A 318 9.34 -24.87 13.33
CA PHE A 318 8.78 -23.59 12.84
C PHE A 318 7.27 -23.48 13.06
N LEU A 319 6.57 -24.62 13.04
CA LEU A 319 5.11 -24.72 13.02
C LEU A 319 4.55 -25.19 14.36
N GLY A 320 5.32 -25.04 15.44
CA GLY A 320 4.90 -25.35 16.79
C GLY A 320 3.53 -24.72 17.11
N THR A 321 2.62 -25.53 17.63
CA THR A 321 1.25 -25.08 17.96
C THR A 321 1.01 -24.95 19.46
N ALA A 322 1.99 -25.37 20.26
CA ALA A 322 1.88 -25.39 21.71
C ALA A 322 1.94 -23.96 22.28
N CYS A 323 0.83 -23.51 22.86
CA CYS A 323 0.76 -22.26 23.60
C CYS A 323 1.02 -22.50 25.09
N ALA A 324 2.10 -21.91 25.62
CA ALA A 324 2.45 -22.02 27.04
C ALA A 324 1.35 -21.51 27.98
N LEU A 325 0.58 -20.48 27.56
CA LEU A 325 -0.55 -19.97 28.34
C LEU A 325 -1.68 -20.99 28.48
N GLN A 326 -1.92 -21.81 27.47
CA GLN A 326 -2.97 -22.84 27.54
C GLN A 326 -2.62 -23.90 28.60
N GLY A 327 -1.34 -24.22 28.77
CA GLY A 327 -0.87 -25.14 29.81
C GLY A 327 -1.07 -24.63 31.23
N LEU A 328 -1.29 -23.33 31.42
CA LEU A 328 -1.56 -22.73 32.73
C LEU A 328 -3.05 -22.66 33.09
N LEU A 329 -3.94 -22.94 32.14
CA LEU A 329 -5.38 -22.90 32.38
C LEU A 329 -5.81 -24.13 33.19
N GLN A 330 -6.64 -23.89 34.22
CA GLN A 330 -7.31 -24.97 34.94
C GLN A 330 -8.40 -25.59 34.05
N ALA A 331 -8.76 -26.86 34.31
CA ALA A 331 -9.80 -27.54 33.54
C ALA A 331 -11.15 -26.79 33.53
N SER A 332 -11.49 -26.14 34.64
CA SER A 332 -12.67 -25.26 34.74
C SER A 332 -12.58 -24.04 33.82
N ASP A 333 -11.41 -23.38 33.75
CA ASP A 333 -11.21 -22.22 32.87
C ASP A 333 -11.26 -22.60 31.38
N ILE A 334 -10.81 -23.81 31.03
CA ILE A 334 -10.92 -24.31 29.64
C ILE A 334 -12.40 -24.49 29.27
N PHE A 335 -13.21 -25.02 30.19
CA PHE A 335 -14.65 -25.17 29.95
C PHE A 335 -15.35 -23.82 29.85
N ASP A 336 -15.08 -22.92 30.79
CA ASP A 336 -15.78 -21.63 30.89
C ASP A 336 -15.33 -20.62 29.83
N ARG A 337 -14.03 -20.54 29.53
CA ARG A 337 -13.46 -19.50 28.65
C ARG A 337 -13.22 -19.96 27.22
N LEU A 338 -12.93 -21.25 27.04
CA LEU A 338 -12.66 -21.83 25.71
C LEU A 338 -13.76 -22.79 25.26
N HIS A 339 -14.90 -22.84 25.97
CA HIS A 339 -16.03 -23.72 25.68
C HIS A 339 -15.62 -25.20 25.56
N GLY A 340 -14.67 -25.61 26.40
CA GLY A 340 -14.15 -26.98 26.44
C GLY A 340 -13.23 -27.34 25.27
N LYS A 341 -12.82 -26.37 24.44
CA LYS A 341 -11.94 -26.58 23.29
C LYS A 341 -10.54 -26.02 23.55
N PRO A 342 -9.48 -26.59 22.95
CA PRO A 342 -8.15 -26.00 22.99
C PRO A 342 -8.12 -24.65 22.22
N LEU A 343 -7.11 -23.82 22.48
CA LEU A 343 -6.88 -22.65 21.64
C LEU A 343 -6.61 -23.11 20.21
N ILE A 344 -7.19 -22.38 19.26
CA ILE A 344 -6.90 -22.62 17.85
C ILE A 344 -5.50 -22.04 17.58
N PRO A 345 -4.57 -22.80 17.00
CA PRO A 345 -3.25 -22.27 16.66
C PRO A 345 -3.35 -21.02 15.80
N GLY A 346 -2.61 -19.96 16.17
CA GLY A 346 -2.70 -18.63 15.55
C GLY A 346 -3.72 -17.69 16.18
N THR A 347 -4.60 -18.17 17.07
CA THR A 347 -5.53 -17.32 17.84
C THR A 347 -5.05 -17.12 19.29
N GLU A 348 -3.77 -17.38 19.57
CA GLU A 348 -3.23 -17.17 20.90
C GLU A 348 -3.30 -15.67 21.25
N PRO A 349 -3.67 -15.30 22.49
CA PRO A 349 -3.83 -13.91 22.89
C PRO A 349 -2.48 -13.23 23.16
N CYS A 350 -1.49 -13.37 22.27
CA CYS A 350 -0.11 -12.93 22.47
C CYS A 350 0.02 -11.41 22.69
N HIS A 351 -0.91 -10.61 22.17
CA HIS A 351 -0.90 -9.15 22.22
C HIS A 351 -2.13 -8.53 22.90
N SER A 352 -3.02 -9.36 23.43
CA SER A 352 -4.35 -8.98 23.90
C SER A 352 -4.66 -9.49 25.31
N LEU A 353 -3.63 -9.87 26.08
CA LEU A 353 -3.82 -10.25 27.48
C LEU A 353 -4.31 -9.05 28.29
N LYS A 354 -5.19 -9.33 29.25
CA LYS A 354 -5.75 -8.33 30.16
C LYS A 354 -5.61 -8.82 31.58
N GLU A 355 -5.40 -7.89 32.51
CA GLU A 355 -5.43 -8.19 33.93
C GLU A 355 -6.81 -8.73 34.33
N ALA A 356 -6.81 -9.77 35.15
CA ALA A 356 -8.05 -10.33 35.67
C ALA A 356 -8.71 -9.35 36.64
N PRO A 357 -10.04 -9.13 36.57
CA PRO A 357 -10.74 -8.28 37.52
C PRO A 357 -10.68 -8.89 38.93
N GLU A 358 -10.29 -8.10 39.93
CA GLU A 358 -10.25 -8.55 41.34
C GLU A 358 -11.64 -8.89 41.92
N SER A 359 -12.73 -8.40 41.30
CA SER A 359 -14.12 -8.69 41.74
C SER A 359 -15.14 -8.50 40.61
N GLU A 360 -16.32 -9.10 40.72
CA GLU A 360 -17.44 -8.87 39.76
C GLU A 360 -17.87 -7.40 39.68
N SER A 361 -17.82 -6.68 40.79
CA SER A 361 -18.14 -5.25 40.86
C SER A 361 -17.11 -4.40 40.10
N LYS A 362 -15.83 -4.79 40.09
CA LYS A 362 -14.80 -4.18 39.24
C LYS A 362 -14.91 -4.62 37.78
N ARG A 363 -15.33 -5.86 37.49
CA ARG A 363 -15.56 -6.37 36.12
C ARG A 363 -16.60 -5.54 35.34
N LYS A 364 -17.70 -5.14 35.98
CA LYS A 364 -18.70 -4.23 35.37
C LYS A 364 -18.15 -2.83 35.10
N LYS A 365 -17.28 -2.30 35.96
CA LYS A 365 -16.60 -1.00 35.74
C LYS A 365 -15.53 -1.08 34.65
N GLN A 366 -14.80 -2.20 34.55
CA GLN A 366 -13.75 -2.43 33.56
C GLN A 366 -14.30 -2.59 32.13
N ASN A 367 -15.55 -3.04 31.97
CA ASN A 367 -16.21 -3.05 30.66
C ASN A 367 -16.55 -1.65 30.12
N ASN A 368 -16.61 -0.63 31.00
CA ASN A 368 -16.91 0.75 30.60
C ASN A 368 -15.67 1.57 30.23
N TYR A 369 -14.46 1.06 30.47
CA TYR A 369 -13.20 1.75 30.12
C TYR A 369 -12.29 0.84 29.29
N PRO A 370 -11.59 1.37 28.27
CA PRO A 370 -10.63 0.58 27.50
C PRO A 370 -9.52 0.05 28.42
N SER A 371 -9.46 -1.27 28.59
CA SER A 371 -8.42 -1.96 29.37
C SER A 371 -7.12 -2.00 28.59
N VAL A 372 -6.01 -1.64 29.24
CA VAL A 372 -4.65 -1.75 28.68
C VAL A 372 -4.38 -3.23 28.35
N SER A 373 -3.90 -3.47 27.13
CA SER A 373 -3.53 -4.82 26.68
C SER A 373 -2.06 -5.07 26.97
N HIS A 374 -1.74 -6.25 27.49
CA HIS A 374 -0.40 -6.69 27.82
C HIS A 374 0.11 -7.72 26.82
N LEU A 375 1.42 -7.70 26.60
CA LEU A 375 2.13 -8.70 25.80
C LEU A 375 2.31 -10.00 26.59
N CYS A 376 2.24 -11.13 25.90
CA CYS A 376 2.46 -12.44 26.52
C CYS A 376 3.88 -12.55 27.10
N PRO A 377 4.05 -12.92 28.38
CA PRO A 377 5.38 -13.00 29.01
C PRO A 377 6.21 -14.19 28.53
N PHE A 378 5.58 -15.20 27.92
CA PHE A 378 6.25 -16.44 27.51
C PHE A 378 6.93 -16.35 26.15
N PHE A 379 6.91 -15.20 25.45
CA PHE A 379 7.42 -15.09 24.08
C PHE A 379 8.83 -15.65 23.92
N ALA A 380 9.73 -15.35 24.87
CA ALA A 380 11.13 -15.79 24.84
C ALA A 380 11.33 -17.32 24.89
N ALA A 381 10.32 -18.09 25.28
CA ALA A 381 10.39 -19.55 25.36
C ALA A 381 9.18 -20.24 24.70
N CYS A 382 8.36 -19.49 23.97
CA CYS A 382 7.10 -20.01 23.43
C CYS A 382 7.35 -20.84 22.17
N PRO A 383 7.02 -22.15 22.16
CA PRO A 383 7.21 -22.98 20.98
C PRO A 383 6.42 -22.49 19.78
N SER A 384 5.23 -21.90 19.99
CA SER A 384 4.47 -21.34 18.87
C SER A 384 5.12 -20.12 18.22
N GLN A 385 5.97 -19.40 18.96
CA GLN A 385 6.70 -18.23 18.46
C GLN A 385 8.12 -18.58 18.01
N GLN A 386 8.48 -19.87 17.92
CA GLN A 386 9.85 -20.31 17.68
C GLN A 386 10.43 -19.74 16.37
N VAL A 387 9.67 -19.77 15.27
CA VAL A 387 10.12 -19.21 13.98
C VAL A 387 10.53 -17.73 14.07
N TYR A 388 9.82 -16.94 14.88
CA TYR A 388 10.12 -15.52 15.07
C TYR A 388 11.33 -15.30 15.98
N ARG A 389 11.64 -16.25 16.87
CA ARG A 389 12.86 -16.24 17.69
C ARG A 389 14.10 -16.65 16.89
N ASP A 390 13.93 -17.57 15.94
CA ASP A 390 14.99 -18.03 15.05
C ASP A 390 15.29 -17.01 13.93
N MET A 391 14.28 -16.24 13.51
CA MET A 391 14.34 -15.30 12.38
C MET A 391 15.47 -14.26 12.41
N PRO A 392 15.82 -13.64 13.56
CA PRO A 392 16.91 -12.66 13.62
C PRO A 392 18.26 -13.23 13.18
N ASN A 393 18.56 -14.47 13.58
CA ASN A 393 19.84 -15.14 13.30
C ASN A 393 19.86 -15.83 11.93
N ALA A 394 18.71 -16.29 11.44
CA ALA A 394 18.61 -16.95 10.15
C ALA A 394 18.93 -15.99 8.99
N ARG A 395 19.88 -16.37 8.13
CA ARG A 395 20.38 -15.56 7.02
C ARG A 395 19.64 -15.80 5.70
N VAL A 396 18.87 -16.88 5.62
CA VAL A 396 17.95 -17.15 4.52
C VAL A 396 16.52 -17.01 5.03
N TRP A 397 15.79 -16.05 4.49
CA TRP A 397 14.35 -15.94 4.72
C TRP A 397 13.59 -16.49 3.53
N ILE A 398 12.54 -17.23 3.79
CA ILE A 398 11.70 -17.79 2.73
C ILE A 398 10.27 -17.38 3.03
N THR A 399 9.61 -16.72 2.09
CA THR A 399 8.28 -16.16 2.31
C THR A 399 7.44 -16.30 1.06
N THR A 400 6.18 -15.88 1.15
CA THR A 400 5.25 -15.84 0.02
C THR A 400 4.75 -14.41 -0.16
N PRO A 401 4.25 -14.03 -1.35
CA PRO A 401 3.62 -12.73 -1.56
C PRO A 401 2.51 -12.47 -0.52
N GLY A 402 1.71 -13.51 -0.25
CA GLY A 402 0.75 -13.63 0.85
C GLY A 402 1.24 -13.12 2.19
N ALA A 403 2.32 -13.72 2.67
CA ALA A 403 2.90 -13.36 3.95
C ALA A 403 3.50 -11.95 3.90
N MET A 404 4.13 -11.54 2.79
CA MET A 404 4.75 -10.22 2.65
C MET A 404 3.74 -9.08 2.82
N ALA A 405 2.56 -9.14 2.19
CA ALA A 405 1.59 -8.05 2.31
C ALA A 405 0.71 -8.15 3.57
N MET A 406 0.30 -9.36 3.96
CA MET A 406 -0.73 -9.52 4.98
C MET A 406 -0.18 -9.75 6.38
N ALA A 407 0.89 -10.55 6.51
CA ALA A 407 1.41 -10.94 7.82
C ALA A 407 2.24 -9.82 8.44
N GLY A 408 2.02 -9.59 9.74
CA GLY A 408 2.80 -8.65 10.56
C GLY A 408 3.71 -9.39 11.53
N LEU A 409 4.66 -8.66 12.10
CA LEU A 409 5.52 -9.20 13.15
C LEU A 409 4.83 -9.20 14.52
N PRO A 410 5.20 -10.15 15.40
CA PRO A 410 4.83 -10.07 16.80
C PRO A 410 5.34 -8.77 17.43
N ARG A 411 4.48 -8.06 18.17
CA ARG A 411 4.83 -6.82 18.88
C ARG A 411 5.95 -6.96 19.91
N HIS A 412 6.31 -8.19 20.28
CA HIS A 412 7.46 -8.50 21.12
C HIS A 412 8.79 -8.21 20.45
N LEU A 413 8.85 -8.28 19.11
CA LEU A 413 10.06 -8.03 18.33
C LEU A 413 10.08 -6.61 17.77
N GLU A 414 8.93 -6.12 17.34
CA GLU A 414 8.81 -4.82 16.68
C GLU A 414 7.52 -4.13 17.12
N LEU A 415 7.65 -2.95 17.72
CA LEU A 415 6.50 -2.19 18.24
C LEU A 415 5.70 -1.53 17.11
N ARG A 416 6.37 -1.25 15.99
CA ARG A 416 5.71 -0.76 14.78
C ARG A 416 4.87 -1.87 14.15
N PRO A 417 3.72 -1.56 13.54
CA PRO A 417 2.90 -2.56 12.85
C PRO A 417 3.49 -2.91 11.46
N ILE A 418 4.79 -3.22 11.38
CA ILE A 418 5.43 -3.52 10.10
C ILE A 418 4.97 -4.88 9.56
N LYS A 419 4.81 -4.92 8.25
CA LYS A 419 4.56 -6.15 7.49
C LYS A 419 5.85 -6.90 7.22
N ILE A 420 5.74 -8.21 6.98
CA ILE A 420 6.91 -9.03 6.60
C ILE A 420 7.58 -8.47 5.33
N GLY A 421 6.81 -7.95 4.38
CA GLY A 421 7.36 -7.32 3.17
C GLY A 421 8.25 -6.11 3.46
N GLU A 422 7.85 -5.27 4.43
CA GLU A 422 8.67 -4.13 4.88
C GLU A 422 9.91 -4.60 5.62
N LEU A 423 9.81 -5.67 6.42
CA LEU A 423 10.97 -6.27 7.09
C LEU A 423 11.98 -6.81 6.07
N VAL A 424 11.50 -7.54 5.05
CA VAL A 424 12.33 -8.03 3.92
C VAL A 424 13.01 -6.86 3.24
N TYR A 425 12.26 -5.78 2.95
CA TYR A 425 12.84 -4.58 2.37
C TYR A 425 13.92 -3.97 3.27
N LEU A 426 13.77 -3.96 4.59
CA LEU A 426 14.74 -3.34 5.50
C LEU A 426 16.00 -4.18 5.73
N HIS A 427 15.88 -5.51 5.80
CA HIS A 427 16.94 -6.38 6.33
C HIS A 427 17.55 -7.36 5.33
N SER A 428 16.95 -7.56 4.17
CA SER A 428 17.49 -8.46 3.15
C SER A 428 18.33 -7.69 2.15
N ASP A 429 19.58 -8.11 1.96
CA ASP A 429 20.47 -7.57 0.92
C ASP A 429 20.01 -7.99 -0.48
N ILE A 430 19.53 -9.23 -0.59
CA ILE A 430 19.10 -9.85 -1.85
C ILE A 430 17.68 -10.37 -1.68
N VAL A 431 16.81 -10.10 -2.65
CA VAL A 431 15.45 -10.64 -2.70
C VAL A 431 15.22 -11.29 -4.06
N VAL A 432 14.92 -12.58 -4.07
CA VAL A 432 14.63 -13.34 -5.28
C VAL A 432 13.15 -13.65 -5.32
N PHE A 433 12.46 -13.12 -6.35
CA PHE A 433 11.08 -13.46 -6.65
C PHE A 433 11.05 -14.60 -7.66
N ASP A 434 10.69 -15.80 -7.22
CA ASP A 434 10.44 -16.91 -8.15
C ASP A 434 9.04 -16.76 -8.75
N GLU A 435 8.88 -17.12 -10.02
CA GLU A 435 7.63 -16.98 -10.77
C GLU A 435 7.02 -15.56 -10.68
N VAL A 436 7.83 -14.54 -11.01
CA VAL A 436 7.49 -13.11 -10.82
C VAL A 436 6.14 -12.70 -11.40
N ASP A 437 5.67 -13.30 -12.50
CA ASP A 437 4.36 -13.01 -13.09
C ASP A 437 3.21 -13.32 -12.11
N THR A 438 3.31 -14.45 -11.40
CA THR A 438 2.35 -14.85 -10.36
C THR A 438 2.44 -13.91 -9.15
N VAL A 439 3.65 -13.49 -8.80
CA VAL A 439 3.89 -12.54 -7.69
C VAL A 439 3.28 -11.17 -7.99
N ILE A 440 3.50 -10.64 -9.21
CA ILE A 440 2.94 -9.36 -9.66
C ILE A 440 1.42 -9.41 -9.58
N LYS A 441 0.80 -10.44 -10.19
CA LYS A 441 -0.65 -10.62 -10.12
C LYS A 441 -1.15 -10.64 -8.67
N TRP A 442 -0.46 -11.36 -7.79
CA TRP A 442 -0.86 -11.44 -6.39
C TRP A 442 -0.82 -10.07 -5.69
N PHE A 443 0.20 -9.27 -5.95
CA PHE A 443 0.28 -7.91 -5.40
C PHE A 443 -0.73 -6.96 -6.04
N ASP A 444 -1.01 -7.09 -7.34
CA ASP A 444 -2.08 -6.33 -8.00
C ASP A 444 -3.44 -6.67 -7.37
N ASP A 445 -3.74 -7.94 -7.14
CA ASP A 445 -4.99 -8.39 -6.50
C ASP A 445 -5.16 -7.79 -5.08
N VAL A 446 -4.06 -7.50 -4.37
CA VAL A 446 -4.09 -6.96 -2.99
C VAL A 446 -4.01 -5.44 -2.93
N TYR A 447 -3.20 -4.80 -3.76
CA TYR A 447 -2.95 -3.35 -3.71
C TYR A 447 -3.74 -2.56 -4.76
N ALA A 448 -4.25 -3.23 -5.79
CA ALA A 448 -5.10 -2.68 -6.83
C ALA A 448 -6.40 -3.50 -6.96
N GLU A 449 -6.98 -3.86 -5.81
CA GLU A 449 -8.16 -4.73 -5.73
C GLU A 449 -9.34 -4.18 -6.56
N GLU A 450 -9.84 -5.01 -7.47
CA GLU A 450 -11.07 -4.74 -8.19
C GLU A 450 -12.27 -5.13 -7.32
N VAL A 451 -12.95 -4.13 -6.77
CA VAL A 451 -14.17 -4.38 -5.97
C VAL A 451 -15.37 -4.52 -6.90
N LEU A 452 -15.97 -5.72 -6.91
CA LEU A 452 -17.23 -5.95 -7.63
C LEU A 452 -18.36 -5.15 -6.95
N LEU A 453 -18.94 -4.20 -7.67
CA LEU A 453 -19.97 -3.32 -7.11
C LEU A 453 -21.38 -3.93 -7.13
N THR A 454 -21.74 -4.73 -8.14
CA THR A 454 -23.08 -5.34 -8.33
C THR A 454 -22.96 -6.68 -9.08
N ASN A 455 -24.07 -7.40 -9.27
CA ASN A 455 -24.16 -8.78 -9.76
C ASN A 455 -23.57 -9.78 -8.75
N GLY A 456 -24.03 -9.70 -7.50
CA GLY A 456 -23.44 -10.39 -6.34
C GLY A 456 -22.25 -9.63 -5.76
N GLY A 457 -22.24 -8.30 -5.94
CA GLY A 457 -21.19 -7.40 -5.47
C GLY A 457 -21.56 -6.65 -4.19
N VAL A 458 -20.68 -5.75 -3.77
CA VAL A 458 -20.76 -5.03 -2.49
C VAL A 458 -22.09 -4.29 -2.29
N PHE A 459 -22.64 -3.64 -3.31
CA PHE A 459 -23.91 -2.91 -3.15
C PHE A 459 -25.13 -3.82 -3.06
N ASP A 460 -25.07 -5.03 -3.61
CA ASP A 460 -26.17 -6.00 -3.49
C ASP A 460 -26.21 -6.57 -2.07
N ASP A 461 -25.03 -6.91 -1.51
CA ASP A 461 -24.88 -7.42 -0.14
C ASP A 461 -25.26 -6.36 0.91
N ILE A 462 -24.78 -5.13 0.75
CA ILE A 462 -25.10 -4.01 1.65
C ILE A 462 -26.59 -3.69 1.62
N GLY A 463 -27.24 -3.74 0.45
CA GLY A 463 -28.67 -3.50 0.32
C GLY A 463 -29.50 -4.48 1.15
N VAL A 464 -29.17 -5.77 1.12
CA VAL A 464 -29.82 -6.81 1.93
C VAL A 464 -29.66 -6.52 3.42
N GLN A 465 -28.44 -6.26 3.89
CA GLN A 465 -28.17 -5.97 5.30
C GLN A 465 -28.88 -4.71 5.78
N THR A 466 -28.93 -3.68 4.92
CA THR A 466 -29.60 -2.41 5.22
C THR A 466 -31.10 -2.62 5.38
N GLU A 467 -31.75 -3.34 4.47
CA GLU A 467 -33.18 -3.62 4.54
C GLU A 467 -33.54 -4.55 5.72
N ASP A 468 -32.72 -5.56 6.02
CA ASP A 468 -32.89 -6.43 7.19
C ASP A 468 -32.82 -5.64 8.50
N TYR A 469 -31.88 -4.68 8.61
CA TYR A 469 -31.81 -3.79 9.76
C TYR A 469 -33.05 -2.90 9.88
N MET A 470 -33.50 -2.32 8.76
CA MET A 470 -34.66 -1.41 8.70
C MET A 470 -35.99 -2.10 9.03
N ARG A 471 -36.06 -3.44 8.89
CA ARG A 471 -37.22 -4.24 9.29
C ARG A 471 -37.58 -4.05 10.76
N PHE A 472 -36.57 -3.98 11.63
CA PHE A 472 -36.75 -3.87 13.08
C PHE A 472 -36.52 -2.45 13.61
N ASN A 473 -35.85 -1.58 12.86
CA ASN A 473 -35.46 -0.24 13.27
C ASN A 473 -36.01 0.83 12.32
N ARG A 474 -37.29 1.16 12.42
CA ARG A 474 -37.96 2.15 11.53
C ARG A 474 -37.63 3.60 11.85
N VAL A 475 -37.15 3.88 13.07
CA VAL A 475 -36.69 5.20 13.49
C VAL A 475 -35.18 5.12 13.66
N THR A 476 -34.44 5.65 12.70
CA THR A 476 -32.98 5.59 12.68
C THR A 476 -32.34 6.94 12.98
N PRO A 477 -31.13 6.95 13.59
CA PRO A 477 -30.38 8.18 13.81
C PRO A 477 -30.06 8.91 12.49
N PRO A 478 -29.83 10.24 12.51
CA PRO A 478 -29.58 11.03 11.29
C PRO A 478 -28.41 10.52 10.43
N LEU A 479 -27.32 10.04 11.03
CA LEU A 479 -26.19 9.46 10.27
C LEU A 479 -26.59 8.21 9.49
N MET A 480 -27.44 7.38 10.09
CA MET A 480 -27.92 6.16 9.45
C MET A 480 -28.94 6.47 8.35
N GLN A 481 -29.77 7.50 8.54
CA GLN A 481 -30.66 8.00 7.47
C GLN A 481 -29.84 8.53 6.27
N ARG A 482 -28.75 9.26 6.53
CA ARG A 482 -27.83 9.72 5.48
C ARG A 482 -27.21 8.54 4.74
N TRP A 483 -26.73 7.53 5.45
CA TRP A 483 -26.18 6.30 4.87
C TRP A 483 -27.21 5.59 3.97
N THR A 484 -28.40 5.31 4.47
CA THR A 484 -29.44 4.61 3.70
C THR A 484 -29.90 5.41 2.48
N THR A 485 -29.93 6.75 2.58
CA THR A 485 -30.25 7.59 1.43
C THR A 485 -29.16 7.50 0.36
N ALA A 486 -27.89 7.54 0.77
CA ALA A 486 -26.76 7.39 -0.15
C ALA A 486 -26.74 6.01 -0.82
N GLU A 487 -26.94 4.94 -0.05
CA GLU A 487 -27.00 3.56 -0.55
C GLU A 487 -28.10 3.40 -1.61
N ARG A 488 -29.32 3.89 -1.34
CA ARG A 488 -30.42 3.85 -2.30
C ARG A 488 -30.17 4.68 -3.56
N HIS A 489 -29.53 5.83 -3.42
CA HIS A 489 -29.13 6.64 -4.58
C HIS A 489 -28.10 5.89 -5.43
N VAL A 490 -27.11 5.24 -4.81
CA VAL A 490 -26.12 4.42 -5.53
C VAL A 490 -26.82 3.29 -6.29
N GLN A 491 -27.72 2.54 -5.65
CA GLN A 491 -28.49 1.48 -6.31
C GLN A 491 -29.31 1.99 -7.50
N SER A 492 -29.91 3.18 -7.36
CA SER A 492 -30.65 3.83 -8.46
C SER A 492 -29.73 4.19 -9.62
N VAL A 493 -28.54 4.76 -9.35
CA VAL A 493 -27.54 5.11 -10.37
C VAL A 493 -26.96 3.87 -11.05
N VAL A 494 -26.68 2.80 -10.30
CA VAL A 494 -26.21 1.52 -10.84
C VAL A 494 -27.26 0.94 -11.78
N THR A 495 -28.51 0.87 -11.34
CA THR A 495 -29.63 0.36 -12.16
C THR A 495 -29.79 1.18 -13.45
N ALA A 496 -29.76 2.51 -13.36
CA ALA A 496 -29.86 3.39 -14.52
C ALA A 496 -28.68 3.16 -15.49
N THR A 497 -27.46 3.07 -14.97
CA THR A 497 -26.25 2.84 -15.78
C THR A 497 -26.29 1.49 -16.49
N LEU A 498 -26.65 0.41 -15.78
CA LEU A 498 -26.79 -0.92 -16.37
C LEU A 498 -27.91 -0.97 -17.41
N THR A 499 -29.02 -0.27 -17.18
CA THR A 499 -30.12 -0.17 -18.15
C THR A 499 -29.67 0.54 -19.43
N LEU A 500 -28.90 1.63 -19.32
CA LEU A 500 -28.33 2.34 -20.48
C LEU A 500 -27.36 1.46 -21.29
N LEU A 501 -26.66 0.55 -20.61
CA LEU A 501 -25.70 -0.38 -21.21
C LEU A 501 -26.31 -1.73 -21.58
N ASP A 502 -27.60 -1.97 -21.30
CA ASP A 502 -28.25 -3.23 -21.55
C ASP A 502 -28.33 -3.52 -23.06
N LYS A 503 -28.31 -4.81 -23.42
CA LYS A 503 -28.30 -5.23 -24.82
C LYS A 503 -29.62 -4.93 -25.54
N HIS A 504 -30.74 -5.01 -24.82
CA HIS A 504 -32.09 -4.95 -25.35
C HIS A 504 -32.77 -3.61 -25.05
N LEU A 505 -32.55 -3.07 -23.86
CA LEU A 505 -33.13 -1.81 -23.38
C LEU A 505 -32.21 -0.61 -23.64
N GLY A 506 -30.90 -0.83 -23.69
CA GLY A 506 -29.89 0.21 -23.82
C GLY A 506 -29.48 0.52 -25.27
N HIS A 507 -28.83 1.67 -25.46
CA HIS A 507 -28.44 2.15 -26.79
C HIS A 507 -27.14 1.49 -27.28
N GLU A 508 -27.18 0.93 -28.50
CA GLU A 508 -26.01 0.30 -29.14
C GLU A 508 -24.81 1.28 -29.26
N PHE A 509 -25.10 2.56 -29.46
CA PHE A 509 -24.09 3.61 -29.57
C PHE A 509 -23.27 3.78 -28.28
N LEU A 510 -23.92 3.86 -27.12
CA LEU A 510 -23.23 4.01 -25.83
C LEU A 510 -22.37 2.79 -25.53
N ARG A 511 -22.89 1.58 -25.82
CA ARG A 511 -22.12 0.34 -25.70
C ARG A 511 -20.85 0.37 -26.55
N LYS A 512 -20.97 0.70 -27.85
CA LYS A 512 -19.81 0.83 -28.75
C LYS A 512 -18.83 1.93 -28.31
N TRP A 513 -19.33 2.99 -27.69
CA TRP A 513 -18.50 4.09 -27.20
C TRP A 513 -17.66 3.69 -25.97
N ILE A 514 -18.21 2.81 -25.12
CA ILE A 514 -17.58 2.34 -23.88
C ILE A 514 -16.81 1.01 -24.07
N GLU A 515 -17.09 0.24 -25.13
CA GLU A 515 -16.56 -1.11 -25.43
C GLU A 515 -15.03 -1.28 -25.27
N ARG A 516 -14.25 -0.19 -25.39
CA ARG A 516 -12.80 -0.22 -25.28
C ARG A 516 -12.32 0.11 -23.85
N GLY A 517 -12.22 -0.92 -23.01
CA GLY A 517 -11.51 -0.90 -21.73
C GLY A 517 -12.26 -0.30 -20.55
N TYR A 518 -11.57 -0.13 -19.42
CA TYR A 518 -12.11 0.57 -18.25
C TYR A 518 -12.34 2.05 -18.58
N PHE A 519 -13.31 2.66 -17.90
CA PHE A 519 -13.59 4.08 -18.05
C PHE A 519 -13.62 4.78 -16.70
N THR A 520 -13.05 5.98 -16.67
CA THR A 520 -13.18 6.96 -15.58
C THR A 520 -14.02 8.15 -16.05
N PRO A 521 -14.59 8.96 -15.14
CA PRO A 521 -15.25 10.22 -15.49
C PRO A 521 -14.39 11.08 -16.43
N ASN A 522 -13.10 11.22 -16.10
CA ASN A 522 -12.14 11.97 -16.92
C ASN A 522 -11.99 11.37 -18.33
N SER A 523 -11.88 10.04 -18.46
CA SER A 523 -11.75 9.40 -19.77
C SER A 523 -12.99 9.61 -20.65
N LEU A 524 -14.20 9.53 -20.09
CA LEU A 524 -15.45 9.75 -20.81
C LEU A 524 -15.63 11.23 -21.19
N LEU A 525 -15.39 12.14 -20.25
CA LEU A 525 -15.49 13.58 -20.49
C LEU A 525 -14.43 14.07 -21.48
N TYR A 526 -13.25 13.45 -21.49
CA TYR A 526 -12.21 13.70 -22.51
C TYR A 526 -12.65 13.24 -23.89
N LYS A 527 -13.14 12.00 -24.05
CA LYS A 527 -13.72 11.51 -25.31
C LYS A 527 -14.88 12.39 -25.78
N PHE A 528 -15.74 12.81 -24.86
CA PHE A 528 -16.87 13.70 -25.16
C PHE A 528 -16.40 15.09 -25.60
N SER A 529 -15.39 15.66 -24.92
CA SER A 529 -14.77 16.93 -25.30
C SER A 529 -14.14 16.89 -26.69
N ARG A 530 -13.50 15.77 -27.06
CA ARG A 530 -12.99 15.55 -28.42
C ARG A 530 -14.11 15.58 -29.45
N ARG A 531 -15.23 14.91 -29.19
CA ARG A 531 -16.42 14.94 -30.06
C ARG A 531 -17.01 16.35 -30.19
N LEU A 532 -17.13 17.09 -29.09
CA LEU A 532 -17.57 18.50 -29.10
C LEU A 532 -16.61 19.42 -29.87
N ALA A 533 -15.31 19.10 -29.85
CA ALA A 533 -14.30 19.77 -30.65
C ALA A 533 -14.34 19.40 -32.14
N GLY A 534 -15.10 18.36 -32.53
CA GLY A 534 -15.17 17.82 -33.89
C GLY A 534 -14.03 16.87 -34.25
N LEU A 535 -13.42 16.23 -33.26
CA LEU A 535 -12.29 15.32 -33.42
C LEU A 535 -12.73 13.87 -33.20
N GLU A 536 -12.00 12.93 -33.80
CA GLU A 536 -12.10 11.52 -33.45
C GLU A 536 -11.63 11.29 -32.00
N GLU A 537 -12.09 10.21 -31.37
CA GLU A 537 -11.79 9.91 -29.96
C GLU A 537 -10.31 9.67 -29.68
N LEU A 538 -9.57 9.20 -30.68
CA LEU A 538 -8.12 9.03 -30.67
C LEU A 538 -7.56 9.70 -31.92
N ASP A 539 -6.35 10.24 -31.83
CA ASP A 539 -5.64 10.75 -33.01
C ASP A 539 -5.16 9.56 -33.87
N HIS A 540 -5.23 9.71 -35.20
CA HIS A 540 -4.71 8.69 -36.12
C HIS A 540 -3.16 8.61 -36.01
N PRO A 541 -2.53 7.44 -36.19
CA PRO A 541 -1.07 7.31 -36.15
C PRO A 541 -0.30 8.26 -37.09
N ASP A 542 -0.95 8.74 -38.14
CA ASP A 542 -0.37 9.60 -39.17
C ASP A 542 -0.50 11.11 -38.87
N VAL A 543 -1.08 11.49 -37.72
CA VAL A 543 -1.23 12.91 -37.33
C VAL A 543 0.10 13.46 -36.85
N THR A 544 0.49 14.64 -37.32
CA THR A 544 1.76 15.26 -36.93
C THR A 544 1.76 15.72 -35.47
N GLU A 545 2.93 15.78 -34.84
CA GLU A 545 3.06 16.23 -33.43
C GLU A 545 2.53 17.65 -33.20
N GLN A 546 2.61 18.52 -34.22
CA GLN A 546 2.06 19.87 -34.18
C GLN A 546 0.52 19.88 -34.18
N GLU A 547 -0.09 19.00 -34.98
CA GLU A 547 -1.55 18.81 -35.02
C GLU A 547 -2.06 18.19 -33.72
N ILE A 548 -1.35 17.22 -33.13
CA ILE A 548 -1.67 16.65 -31.81
C ILE A 548 -1.67 17.76 -30.75
N LYS A 549 -0.64 18.61 -30.71
CA LYS A 549 -0.59 19.77 -29.78
C LYS A 549 -1.74 20.76 -30.01
N ALA A 550 -2.12 21.02 -31.25
CA ALA A 550 -3.25 21.89 -31.59
C ALA A 550 -4.61 21.28 -31.17
N ASN A 551 -4.80 19.98 -31.41
CA ASN A 551 -5.97 19.22 -30.99
C ASN A 551 -6.11 19.22 -29.46
N ASN A 552 -5.02 18.93 -28.73
CA ASN A 552 -5.01 18.95 -27.27
C ASN A 552 -5.39 20.31 -26.71
N ARG A 553 -4.90 21.42 -27.28
CA ARG A 553 -5.30 22.78 -26.87
C ARG A 553 -6.80 23.03 -27.05
N ARG A 554 -7.39 22.56 -28.15
CA ARG A 554 -8.84 22.69 -28.41
C ARG A 554 -9.67 21.88 -27.42
N VAL A 555 -9.22 20.67 -27.10
CA VAL A 555 -9.90 19.77 -26.15
C VAL A 555 -9.81 20.31 -24.73
N GLN A 556 -8.63 20.81 -24.32
CA GLN A 556 -8.41 21.42 -23.00
C GLN A 556 -9.32 22.63 -22.74
N GLN A 557 -9.60 23.44 -23.76
CA GLN A 557 -10.56 24.56 -23.65
C GLN A 557 -12.00 24.12 -23.34
N ILE A 558 -12.36 22.88 -23.68
CA ILE A 558 -13.64 22.27 -23.37
C ILE A 558 -13.56 21.56 -22.01
N MET A 559 -12.50 20.78 -21.79
CA MET A 559 -12.27 20.02 -20.56
C MET A 559 -12.32 20.88 -19.30
N ARG A 560 -11.82 22.12 -19.32
CA ARG A 560 -11.90 23.03 -18.16
C ARG A 560 -13.31 23.21 -17.57
N TYR A 561 -14.37 23.04 -18.38
CA TYR A 561 -15.75 23.13 -17.88
C TYR A 561 -16.19 21.84 -17.17
N PHE A 562 -15.66 20.70 -17.61
CA PHE A 562 -15.86 19.40 -16.99
C PHE A 562 -14.96 19.22 -15.77
N ASP A 563 -13.74 19.74 -15.78
CA ASP A 563 -12.87 19.77 -14.59
C ASP A 563 -13.54 20.60 -13.50
N ALA A 564 -14.03 21.81 -13.83
CA ALA A 564 -14.84 22.61 -12.92
C ALA A 564 -16.17 21.96 -12.51
N LEU A 565 -16.65 20.94 -13.25
CA LEU A 565 -17.79 20.12 -12.85
C LEU A 565 -17.36 19.05 -11.81
N LEU A 566 -16.16 18.51 -11.93
CA LEU A 566 -15.63 17.46 -11.07
C LEU A 566 -14.94 18.01 -9.80
N ASP A 567 -14.54 19.28 -9.77
CA ASP A 567 -13.91 19.93 -8.61
C ASP A 567 -14.79 19.92 -7.34
N ASP A 568 -16.12 19.94 -7.52
CA ASP A 568 -17.12 19.81 -6.45
C ASP A 568 -18.05 18.64 -6.75
N ASP A 569 -18.64 18.03 -5.71
CA ASP A 569 -19.61 16.95 -5.86
C ASP A 569 -20.79 17.41 -6.77
N PRO A 570 -20.97 16.80 -7.96
CA PRO A 570 -22.03 17.17 -8.90
C PRO A 570 -23.43 16.83 -8.38
N LEU A 571 -23.55 16.04 -7.32
CA LEU A 571 -24.82 15.60 -6.73
C LEU A 571 -25.29 16.50 -5.59
N LEU A 572 -24.39 17.24 -4.92
CA LEU A 572 -24.72 18.01 -3.70
C LEU A 572 -25.32 19.42 -3.95
N GLY A 573 -25.62 19.77 -5.20
CA GLY A 573 -26.44 20.95 -5.53
C GLY A 573 -25.86 22.30 -5.13
N GLN A 574 -24.55 22.37 -4.83
CA GLN A 574 -23.90 23.62 -4.48
C GLN A 574 -23.87 24.58 -5.68
N PRO A 575 -24.15 25.88 -5.46
CA PRO A 575 -24.13 26.87 -6.52
C PRO A 575 -22.71 27.09 -7.02
N ARG A 576 -22.48 26.80 -8.30
CA ARG A 576 -21.19 26.93 -8.97
C ARG A 576 -21.01 28.32 -9.56
N PRO A 577 -19.81 28.93 -9.47
CA PRO A 577 -19.56 30.29 -9.96
C PRO A 577 -19.79 30.44 -11.47
N ASN A 578 -19.55 29.36 -12.21
CA ASN A 578 -19.72 29.33 -13.65
C ASN A 578 -21.14 28.89 -14.01
N SER A 579 -21.95 29.82 -14.52
CA SER A 579 -23.34 29.57 -14.93
C SER A 579 -23.51 28.41 -15.92
N LYS A 580 -22.48 28.13 -16.73
CA LYS A 580 -22.46 27.01 -17.68
C LYS A 580 -22.36 25.66 -16.99
N VAL A 581 -21.49 25.59 -15.99
CA VAL A 581 -21.26 24.40 -15.16
C VAL A 581 -22.43 24.19 -14.22
N GLN A 582 -23.00 25.26 -13.67
CA GLN A 582 -24.21 25.19 -12.85
C GLN A 582 -25.40 24.60 -13.61
N ARG A 583 -25.63 25.04 -14.86
CA ARG A 583 -26.71 24.48 -15.68
C ARG A 583 -26.48 23.00 -16.00
N LEU A 584 -25.24 22.57 -16.21
CA LEU A 584 -24.91 21.15 -16.40
C LEU A 584 -25.14 20.33 -15.13
N ALA A 585 -24.73 20.84 -13.96
CA ALA A 585 -24.94 20.18 -12.68
C ALA A 585 -26.45 19.96 -12.39
N LEU A 586 -27.28 20.97 -12.65
CA LEU A 586 -28.74 20.85 -12.52
C LEU A 586 -29.33 19.79 -13.46
N LEU A 587 -28.82 19.68 -14.70
CA LEU A 587 -29.25 18.64 -15.64
C LEU A 587 -28.86 17.24 -15.14
N ILE A 588 -27.66 17.08 -14.60
CA ILE A 588 -27.20 15.81 -14.03
C ILE A 588 -28.06 15.41 -12.83
N GLN A 589 -28.40 16.36 -11.95
CA GLN A 589 -29.32 16.11 -10.83
C GLN A 589 -30.71 15.70 -11.31
N GLN A 590 -31.24 16.40 -12.33
CA GLN A 590 -32.53 16.06 -12.92
C GLN A 590 -32.52 14.64 -13.51
N ILE A 591 -31.47 14.29 -14.26
CA ILE A 591 -31.26 12.95 -14.81
C ILE A 591 -31.27 11.90 -13.70
N ASN A 592 -30.52 12.12 -12.62
CA ASN A 592 -30.43 11.18 -11.51
C ASN A 592 -31.74 11.04 -10.72
N SER A 593 -32.52 12.13 -10.60
CA SER A 593 -33.81 12.10 -9.89
C SER A 593 -34.90 11.33 -10.64
N ILE A 594 -34.82 11.26 -11.97
CA ILE A 594 -35.82 10.61 -12.82
C ILE A 594 -35.49 9.13 -13.05
N GLY A 595 -34.21 8.74 -12.95
CA GLY A 595 -33.78 7.34 -13.05
C GLY A 595 -33.77 6.77 -14.47
N GLU A 596 -34.54 7.33 -15.40
CA GLU A 596 -34.60 6.94 -16.82
C GLU A 596 -34.55 8.19 -17.72
N SER A 597 -33.35 8.61 -18.09
CA SER A 597 -33.13 9.89 -18.81
C SER A 597 -33.11 9.79 -20.32
N ALA A 598 -32.94 8.59 -20.88
CA ALA A 598 -32.82 8.37 -22.32
C ALA A 598 -34.18 8.50 -23.06
N THR A 599 -35.29 8.34 -22.34
CA THR A 599 -36.66 8.37 -22.90
C THR A 599 -37.43 9.65 -22.57
N ASP A 600 -36.89 10.52 -21.71
CA ASP A 600 -37.52 11.79 -21.32
C ASP A 600 -37.20 12.92 -22.33
N ASP A 601 -38.23 13.34 -23.07
CA ASP A 601 -38.13 14.40 -24.09
C ASP A 601 -37.76 15.77 -23.51
N ASN A 602 -38.10 16.06 -22.24
CA ASN A 602 -37.71 17.31 -21.59
C ASN A 602 -36.22 17.32 -21.28
N ILE A 603 -35.69 16.22 -20.74
CA ILE A 603 -34.26 16.07 -20.48
C ILE A 603 -33.48 16.15 -21.80
N TYR A 604 -33.95 15.44 -22.83
CA TYR A 604 -33.34 15.48 -24.16
C TYR A 604 -33.25 16.92 -24.71
N ARG A 605 -34.35 17.67 -24.69
CA ARG A 605 -34.39 19.07 -25.14
C ARG A 605 -33.45 19.95 -24.32
N ALA A 606 -33.39 19.73 -23.01
CA ALA A 606 -32.55 20.52 -22.12
C ALA A 606 -31.05 20.25 -22.32
N CYS A 607 -30.65 18.98 -22.51
CA CYS A 607 -29.29 18.59 -22.89
C CYS A 607 -28.90 19.16 -24.26
N LYS A 608 -29.79 19.07 -25.26
CA LYS A 608 -29.56 19.63 -26.59
C LYS A 608 -29.38 21.14 -26.54
N ALA A 609 -30.24 21.85 -25.80
CA ALA A 609 -30.12 23.29 -25.61
C ALA A 609 -28.78 23.65 -24.97
N TRP A 610 -28.36 22.93 -23.91
CA TRP A 610 -27.06 23.13 -23.28
C TRP A 610 -25.90 22.99 -24.29
N ILE A 611 -25.89 21.93 -25.11
CA ILE A 611 -24.83 21.72 -26.12
C ILE A 611 -24.81 22.83 -27.16
N VAL A 612 -25.97 23.22 -27.69
CA VAL A 612 -26.09 24.25 -28.74
C VAL A 612 -25.70 25.63 -28.22
N ASP A 613 -26.13 25.97 -27.00
CA ASP A 613 -25.85 27.27 -26.38
C ASP A 613 -24.36 27.42 -26.06
N PHE A 614 -23.71 26.36 -25.57
CA PHE A 614 -22.32 26.43 -25.10
C PHE A 614 -21.28 26.03 -26.15
N PHE A 615 -21.66 25.20 -27.10
CA PHE A 615 -20.81 24.76 -28.20
C PHE A 615 -21.54 24.92 -29.56
N PRO A 616 -21.85 26.16 -29.99
CA PRO A 616 -22.70 26.42 -31.15
C PRO A 616 -22.12 25.92 -32.49
N LYS A 617 -20.80 25.73 -32.55
CA LYS A 617 -20.11 25.21 -33.74
C LYS A 617 -20.12 23.67 -33.83
N THR A 618 -20.65 22.96 -32.83
CA THR A 618 -20.63 21.49 -32.75
C THR A 618 -21.38 20.85 -33.91
N GLY A 619 -22.56 21.36 -34.29
CA GLY A 619 -23.34 20.82 -35.40
C GLY A 619 -22.63 20.88 -36.76
N GLY A 620 -21.83 21.91 -37.01
CA GLY A 620 -21.00 22.02 -38.22
C GLY A 620 -19.74 21.16 -38.14
N ARG A 621 -19.13 21.06 -36.95
CA ARG A 621 -17.90 20.30 -36.69
C ARG A 621 -18.10 18.78 -36.78
N ILE A 622 -19.24 18.28 -36.29
CA ILE A 622 -19.60 16.86 -36.39
C ILE A 622 -19.82 16.44 -37.85
N ARG A 623 -20.39 17.32 -38.69
CA ARG A 623 -20.59 17.06 -40.13
C ARG A 623 -19.29 17.07 -40.94
N SER A 624 -18.26 17.77 -40.48
CA SER A 624 -16.95 17.83 -41.14
C SER A 624 -15.97 16.73 -40.70
N GLY A 625 -16.26 15.99 -39.61
CA GLY A 625 -15.43 14.88 -39.15
C GLY A 625 -15.65 13.62 -39.99
N ARG A 626 -14.56 12.90 -40.31
CA ARG A 626 -14.60 11.60 -41.01
C ARG A 626 -15.10 10.48 -40.08
N TYR A 627 -16.34 10.55 -39.60
CA TYR A 627 -16.97 9.33 -39.08
C TYR A 627 -17.31 8.42 -40.27
N PRO A 628 -17.04 7.09 -40.20
CA PRO A 628 -17.45 6.18 -41.25
C PRO A 628 -18.95 6.33 -41.46
N ARG A 629 -19.36 6.67 -42.70
CA ARG A 629 -20.76 6.62 -43.12
C ARG A 629 -21.21 5.17 -43.03
N ASN A 630 -21.75 4.77 -41.89
CA ASN A 630 -22.55 3.57 -41.81
C ASN A 630 -23.87 3.87 -42.54
N PRO A 631 -24.26 3.11 -43.57
CA PRO A 631 -25.41 3.46 -44.43
C PRO A 631 -26.78 3.40 -43.73
N SER A 632 -26.82 3.08 -42.43
CA SER A 632 -28.03 3.16 -41.58
C SER A 632 -28.19 4.48 -40.81
N LEU A 633 -27.24 5.42 -40.91
CA LEU A 633 -27.27 6.70 -40.18
C LEU A 633 -27.01 7.90 -41.10
N SER A 634 -28.03 8.27 -41.89
CA SER A 634 -28.10 9.60 -42.50
C SER A 634 -28.62 10.60 -41.46
N PHE A 635 -27.76 11.52 -41.01
CA PHE A 635 -28.17 12.76 -40.34
C PHE A 635 -28.83 13.69 -41.37
N THR A 636 -30.06 13.39 -41.76
CA THR A 636 -30.89 14.31 -42.55
C THR A 636 -31.56 15.27 -41.59
N VAL A 637 -31.28 16.56 -41.78
CA VAL A 637 -32.06 17.65 -41.20
C VAL A 637 -33.45 17.57 -41.81
N CYS A 638 -34.42 17.03 -41.07
CA CYS A 638 -35.83 17.19 -41.43
C CYS A 638 -36.31 18.57 -40.96
N LEU A 639 -36.02 19.59 -41.77
CA LEU A 639 -36.91 20.74 -41.95
C LEU A 639 -37.89 20.31 -43.06
N ASP A 640 -39.09 19.85 -42.70
CA ASP A 640 -40.34 20.09 -43.45
C ASP A 640 -41.54 19.27 -42.91
N HIS A 641 -42.72 19.89 -42.99
CA HIS A 641 -44.03 19.45 -42.48
C HIS A 641 -44.64 18.26 -43.24
N HIS A 642 -45.21 17.27 -42.52
CA HIS A 642 -46.60 16.73 -42.58
C HIS A 642 -46.72 15.32 -41.90
N PRO A 643 -47.93 14.77 -41.61
CA PRO A 643 -48.18 13.99 -40.40
C PRO A 643 -48.43 12.48 -40.67
N PHE A 644 -48.37 11.72 -39.57
CA PHE A 644 -48.90 10.36 -39.37
C PHE A 644 -48.13 9.11 -39.85
N ARG A 645 -47.92 8.26 -38.82
CA ARG A 645 -47.88 6.78 -38.74
C ARG A 645 -46.54 6.04 -38.79
N SER A 646 -46.21 5.58 -37.57
CA SER A 646 -45.73 4.23 -37.21
C SER A 646 -44.38 3.77 -37.75
N ALA A 647 -43.33 4.11 -37.01
CA ALA A 647 -42.19 3.26 -36.65
C ALA A 647 -41.17 4.21 -36.03
N HIS A 648 -41.10 4.29 -34.70
CA HIS A 648 -40.25 5.28 -34.04
C HIS A 648 -38.79 4.82 -34.01
N ALA A 649 -38.13 4.98 -35.17
CA ALA A 649 -36.71 5.23 -35.24
C ALA A 649 -36.47 6.62 -34.65
N HIS A 650 -35.79 6.70 -33.51
CA HIS A 650 -35.35 7.97 -32.95
C HIS A 650 -33.85 7.94 -32.70
N CYS A 651 -33.17 8.78 -33.48
CA CYS A 651 -31.81 9.23 -33.24
C CYS A 651 -31.71 9.94 -31.88
N PHE A 652 -30.54 9.89 -31.24
CA PHE A 652 -29.77 11.01 -30.69
C PHE A 652 -29.00 10.70 -29.38
N LEU A 653 -27.77 11.25 -29.36
CA LEU A 653 -26.78 11.52 -28.29
C LEU A 653 -26.36 10.39 -27.33
#